data_AF-C1F1X7-F1
#
_entry.id   AF-C1F1X7-F1
#
_cell.length_a   1.000
_cell.length_b   1.000
_cell.length_c   1.000
_cell.angle_alpha   90.00
_cell.angle_beta   90.00
_cell.angle_gamma   90.00
#
_symmetry.space_group_name_H-M   'P 1'
#
loop_
_entity.id
_entity.type
_entity.pdbx_description
1 polymer ?
#
loop_
_entity_poly.entity_id
_entity_poly.type
_entity_poly.pdbx_seq_one_letter_code
_entity_poly.pdbx_strand_id
1 'polypeptide(L)'
;MWRMASFMAGLASFWLALASPLDALDQFLLVAHMTQHLILMSVAPPLIVLGAPVVPLLRGLPRALVRDDLSAWMNSKAFHGVQAVVTHPVFGWLAMNISFLLWHVPAAYDLALRNNTVHELEHASFFFFALPFWWFVLQPWPSRYRWSRWMILPYLMTADVVNTALSGYLVFGGSVIYSTYRNAPRIFGISAQMDQTAAGAEMWVIGSFIFWIPLMVIVLQLLSPRRQRIRQAIQRAAAIRHKVKMPPAFDLLQMPPVGRILRARFGRAGLQSLTLLLIAAIILDGARGTPVAMLNLGGSVLWNILRPLNLLLFFVAGNLFCMACPFTLPRELARFFGLGKLRWPAWLKNKWPATILLLVFFWAYEHFALWNSPRDTAIVLLGYVLAVFAIDSIFRGANFCKYVCPIGQFNFVSSLVSPLDLGVKSQSTCSSCSTRDCIRGNEAQRGCELQLYLPMKQGNMDCTLCMDCVKACPHDNIALRVLPPVRDLVNDPRRSSLRRFSRRFDVAVMVLLLAISSIFNAGVMIAPVVDRLSDFEAAHPFFASGVGSLAVAASIFLVLLAASWTFAKALQIFSTEKSVRTVFCRFALALLPLGLAMWAAHLLFHMATATSSFMPTLTHAWHALTGGAHPHAMSAMAGMQGMSQMGNMPGMNMDMSGMGAMTMVSKPIQLMLIPGAEGLNLFHLQIWMLDLGLLFTLYAGWRLVRQMASSARNAVAMLTLWALSSGLFYAICIWIYTQPMEMRGMGM
;
A
#
# COMPACT_ATOMS: atom_id res chain seq x y z
N MET A 1 21.11 -6.39 22.48
CA MET A 1 19.91 -6.49 23.35
C MET A 1 19.61 -5.17 24.03
N TRP A 2 20.53 -4.56 24.80
CA TRP A 2 20.26 -3.27 25.47
C TRP A 2 19.80 -2.13 24.54
N ARG A 3 20.39 -1.96 23.34
CA ARG A 3 19.92 -0.93 22.37
C ARG A 3 18.49 -1.12 21.90
N MET A 4 18.10 -2.37 21.67
CA MET A 4 16.73 -2.72 21.29
C MET A 4 15.78 -2.45 22.46
N ALA A 5 16.18 -2.82 23.68
CA ALA A 5 15.42 -2.52 24.88
C ALA A 5 15.25 -1.00 25.09
N SER A 6 16.31 -0.20 24.92
CA SER A 6 16.22 1.28 24.99
C SER A 6 15.29 1.84 23.91
N PHE A 7 15.36 1.35 22.67
CA PHE A 7 14.47 1.81 21.60
C PHE A 7 13.00 1.45 21.87
N MET A 8 12.73 0.20 22.27
CA MET A 8 11.38 -0.25 22.61
C MET A 8 10.85 0.49 23.86
N ALA A 9 11.69 0.71 24.87
CA ALA A 9 11.32 1.49 26.05
C ALA A 9 11.03 2.95 25.67
N GLY A 10 11.81 3.56 24.78
CA GLY A 10 11.54 4.91 24.28
C GLY A 10 10.23 5.01 23.50
N LEU A 11 9.90 4.01 22.66
CA LEU A 11 8.60 3.94 22.00
C LEU A 11 7.45 3.71 22.98
N ALA A 12 7.65 2.86 23.99
CA ALA A 12 6.67 2.62 25.03
C ALA A 12 6.42 3.88 25.88
N SER A 13 7.47 4.64 26.23
CA SER A 13 7.33 5.93 26.91
C SER A 13 6.62 6.97 26.04
N PHE A 14 6.90 7.02 24.74
CA PHE A 14 6.19 7.88 23.81
C PHE A 14 4.69 7.52 23.73
N TRP A 15 4.39 6.22 23.64
CA TRP A 15 3.01 5.73 23.66
C TRP A 15 2.32 6.02 25.00
N LEU A 16 3.03 5.85 26.12
CA LEU A 16 2.50 6.17 27.45
C LEU A 16 2.15 7.66 27.56
N ALA A 17 2.93 8.55 26.97
CA ALA A 17 2.62 9.97 26.99
C ALA A 17 1.35 10.32 26.19
N LEU A 18 1.14 9.71 25.03
CA LEU A 18 0.10 10.13 24.08
C LEU A 18 -1.17 9.26 24.02
N ALA A 19 -1.11 8.02 24.49
CA ALA A 19 -2.19 7.04 24.32
C ALA A 19 -2.63 6.39 25.64
N SER A 20 -2.11 6.86 26.77
CA SER A 20 -2.51 6.41 28.10
C SER A 20 -3.53 7.36 28.72
N PRO A 21 -4.16 6.99 29.86
CA PRO A 21 -5.06 7.86 30.60
C PRO A 21 -4.45 9.21 31.01
N LEU A 22 -3.13 9.40 30.92
CA LEU A 22 -2.48 10.71 31.09
C LEU A 22 -3.02 11.75 30.11
N ASP A 23 -3.32 11.36 28.87
CA ASP A 23 -3.88 12.24 27.82
C ASP A 23 -5.36 12.60 28.03
N ALA A 24 -6.06 11.86 28.90
CA ALA A 24 -7.40 12.24 29.33
C ALA A 24 -7.38 13.12 30.59
N LEU A 25 -6.29 13.07 31.37
CA LEU A 25 -6.14 13.80 32.63
C LEU A 25 -5.48 15.17 32.45
N ASP A 26 -4.76 15.38 31.37
CA ASP A 26 -4.02 16.60 31.05
C ASP A 26 -4.93 17.84 30.95
N GLN A 27 -6.17 17.72 30.46
CA GLN A 27 -7.15 18.80 30.38
C GLN A 27 -7.66 19.25 31.76
N PHE A 28 -7.41 18.45 32.80
CA PHE A 28 -7.94 18.66 34.15
C PHE A 28 -6.86 18.96 35.19
N LEU A 29 -5.67 18.40 35.03
CA LEU A 29 -4.54 18.56 35.94
C LEU A 29 -3.29 19.02 35.19
N LEU A 30 -2.75 20.16 35.61
CA LEU A 30 -1.51 20.71 35.10
C LEU A 30 -0.32 19.79 35.40
N VAL A 31 -0.33 19.09 36.53
CA VAL A 31 0.68 18.04 36.85
C VAL A 31 0.69 16.95 35.78
N ALA A 32 -0.48 16.40 35.42
CA ALA A 32 -0.57 15.32 34.43
C ALA A 32 -0.06 15.77 33.05
N HIS A 33 -0.41 16.99 32.65
CA HIS A 33 0.07 17.60 31.43
C HIS A 33 1.59 17.83 31.45
N MET A 34 2.16 18.31 32.56
CA MET A 34 3.62 18.48 32.69
C MET A 34 4.37 17.14 32.73
N THR A 35 3.77 16.08 33.27
CA THR A 35 4.29 14.72 33.18
C THR A 35 4.40 14.26 31.71
N GLN A 36 3.41 14.56 30.87
CA GLN A 36 3.47 14.24 29.43
C GLN A 36 4.63 14.96 28.75
N HIS A 37 4.78 16.28 28.99
CA HIS A 37 5.87 17.07 28.44
C HIS A 37 7.25 16.54 28.87
N LEU A 38 7.40 16.21 30.14
CA LEU A 38 8.63 15.64 30.69
C LEU A 38 8.98 14.30 30.04
N ILE A 39 8.00 13.42 29.84
CA ILE A 39 8.22 12.13 29.15
C ILE A 39 8.64 12.37 27.69
N LEU A 40 7.96 13.26 26.98
CA LEU A 40 8.19 13.55 25.55
C LEU A 40 9.51 14.28 25.28
N MET A 41 10.02 15.07 26.23
CA MET A 41 11.29 15.80 26.08
C MET A 41 12.49 15.06 26.67
N SER A 42 12.29 14.41 27.81
CA SER A 42 13.41 14.02 28.70
C SER A 42 13.53 12.51 28.92
N VAL A 43 12.52 11.71 28.55
CA VAL A 43 12.55 10.24 28.68
C VAL A 43 12.57 9.54 27.31
N ALA A 44 11.56 9.78 26.47
CA ALA A 44 11.43 9.08 25.19
C ALA A 44 12.57 9.42 24.19
N PRO A 45 12.95 10.70 23.97
CA PRO A 45 14.02 11.04 23.03
C PRO A 45 15.39 10.44 23.36
N PRO A 46 15.93 10.53 24.60
CA PRO A 46 17.24 9.94 24.89
C PRO A 46 17.23 8.42 24.77
N LEU A 47 16.14 7.74 25.15
CA LEU A 47 16.01 6.29 24.99
C LEU A 47 15.99 5.87 23.50
N ILE A 48 15.28 6.61 22.65
CA ILE A 48 15.25 6.39 21.20
C ILE A 48 16.63 6.65 20.59
N VAL A 49 17.30 7.74 20.97
CA VAL A 49 18.65 8.10 20.50
C VAL A 49 19.68 7.04 20.95
N LEU A 50 19.62 6.55 22.19
CA LEU A 50 20.45 5.45 22.71
C LEU A 50 20.26 4.15 21.93
N GLY A 51 19.05 3.89 21.45
CA GLY A 51 18.75 2.77 20.58
C GLY A 51 19.52 2.78 19.26
N ALA A 52 19.99 3.96 18.81
CA ALA A 52 20.66 4.20 17.55
C ALA A 52 19.97 3.48 16.37
N PRO A 53 18.65 3.69 16.16
CA PRO A 53 17.84 2.87 15.28
C PRO A 53 18.16 3.08 13.80
N VAL A 54 18.97 4.09 13.46
CA VAL A 54 19.33 4.46 12.10
C VAL A 54 19.83 3.25 11.29
N VAL A 55 20.82 2.50 11.77
CA VAL A 55 21.36 1.36 11.01
C VAL A 55 20.40 0.16 10.95
N PRO A 56 19.73 -0.25 12.04
CA PRO A 56 18.66 -1.24 11.98
C PRO A 56 17.52 -0.87 11.01
N LEU A 57 17.00 0.36 11.08
CA LEU A 57 15.96 0.86 10.18
C LEU A 57 16.42 0.87 8.72
N LEU A 58 17.64 1.37 8.47
CA LEU A 58 18.26 1.32 7.13
C LEU A 58 18.48 -0.11 6.63
N ARG A 59 18.73 -1.09 7.51
CA ARG A 59 18.88 -2.49 7.12
C ARG A 59 17.54 -3.19 6.89
N GLY A 60 16.46 -2.71 7.51
CA GLY A 60 15.09 -3.15 7.26
C GLY A 60 14.55 -2.65 5.91
N LEU A 61 15.09 -1.55 5.39
CA LEU A 61 14.75 -1.02 4.07
C LEU A 61 15.35 -1.88 2.93
N PRO A 62 14.67 -2.02 1.79
CA PRO A 62 15.17 -2.80 0.67
C PRO A 62 16.53 -2.31 0.19
N ARG A 63 17.52 -3.22 0.04
CA ARG A 63 18.91 -2.85 -0.27
C ARG A 63 19.09 -1.98 -1.52
N ALA A 64 18.19 -2.09 -2.50
CA ALA A 64 18.19 -1.25 -3.70
C ALA A 64 17.86 0.22 -3.38
N LEU A 65 16.87 0.45 -2.51
CA LEU A 65 16.51 1.77 -2.00
C LEU A 65 17.65 2.35 -1.16
N VAL A 66 18.32 1.53 -0.35
CA VAL A 66 19.42 2.01 0.50
C VAL A 66 20.66 2.37 -0.33
N ARG A 67 21.08 1.51 -1.27
CA ARG A 67 22.33 1.71 -2.04
C ARG A 67 22.24 2.78 -3.11
N ASP A 68 21.13 2.86 -3.84
CA ASP A 68 21.08 3.72 -5.03
C ASP A 68 20.43 5.08 -4.73
N ASP A 69 19.51 5.12 -3.76
CA ASP A 69 18.56 6.22 -3.58
C ASP A 69 18.78 6.97 -2.28
N LEU A 70 18.60 6.26 -1.17
CA LEU A 70 18.79 6.81 0.14
C LEU A 70 20.25 7.14 0.37
N SER A 71 21.20 6.32 -0.12
CA SER A 71 22.61 6.70 -0.10
C SER A 71 22.88 7.94 -0.94
N ALA A 72 22.24 8.14 -2.09
CA ALA A 72 22.48 9.31 -2.93
C ALA A 72 21.86 10.58 -2.33
N TRP A 73 20.66 10.49 -1.75
CA TRP A 73 20.01 11.57 -1.02
C TRP A 73 20.74 11.90 0.27
N MET A 74 21.10 10.90 1.08
CA MET A 74 21.91 11.07 2.29
C MET A 74 23.32 11.60 1.98
N ASN A 75 23.84 11.39 0.77
CA ASN A 75 25.11 11.95 0.30
C ASN A 75 24.95 13.28 -0.46
N SER A 76 23.73 13.84 -0.54
CA SER A 76 23.48 15.12 -1.22
C SER A 76 23.97 16.29 -0.37
N LYS A 77 24.40 17.38 -1.03
CA LYS A 77 24.84 18.61 -0.33
C LYS A 77 23.71 19.21 0.53
N ALA A 78 22.47 19.14 0.07
CA ALA A 78 21.30 19.65 0.79
C ALA A 78 21.04 18.84 2.07
N PHE A 79 21.03 17.51 1.98
CA PHE A 79 20.86 16.66 3.15
C PHE A 79 21.99 16.84 4.15
N HIS A 80 23.24 16.89 3.69
CA HIS A 80 24.37 17.20 4.56
C HIS A 80 24.29 18.60 5.18
N GLY A 81 23.73 19.59 4.47
CA GLY A 81 23.46 20.93 4.99
C GLY A 81 22.41 20.91 6.10
N VAL A 82 21.24 20.30 5.87
CA VAL A 82 20.18 20.16 6.89
C VAL A 82 20.67 19.33 8.07
N GLN A 83 21.30 18.19 7.81
CA GLN A 83 21.91 17.37 8.85
C GLN A 83 22.94 18.20 9.63
N ALA A 84 23.73 19.04 8.96
CA ALA A 84 24.72 19.88 9.61
C ALA A 84 24.10 20.94 10.51
N VAL A 85 22.95 21.51 10.15
CA VAL A 85 22.23 22.47 11.00
C VAL A 85 21.56 21.74 12.17
N VAL A 86 20.79 20.68 11.90
CA VAL A 86 20.01 19.95 12.91
C VAL A 86 20.89 19.26 13.94
N THR A 87 22.04 18.71 13.52
CA THR A 87 23.00 18.10 14.45
C THR A 87 23.97 19.12 15.06
N HIS A 88 23.81 20.42 14.78
CA HIS A 88 24.61 21.45 15.40
C HIS A 88 24.20 21.61 16.88
N PRO A 89 25.15 21.64 17.85
CA PRO A 89 24.81 21.73 19.26
C PRO A 89 23.93 22.94 19.58
N VAL A 90 24.33 24.12 19.07
CA VAL A 90 23.57 25.38 19.25
C VAL A 90 22.12 25.26 18.75
N PHE A 91 21.88 24.58 17.64
CA PHE A 91 20.52 24.38 17.13
C PHE A 91 19.71 23.50 18.08
N GLY A 92 20.25 22.35 18.50
CA GLY A 92 19.55 21.47 19.45
C GLY A 92 19.24 22.16 20.77
N TRP A 93 20.15 23.02 21.26
CA TRP A 93 19.94 23.76 22.50
C TRP A 93 18.87 24.84 22.34
N LEU A 94 18.98 25.68 21.31
CA LEU A 94 18.02 26.76 21.06
C LEU A 94 16.65 26.21 20.73
N ALA A 95 16.54 25.23 19.83
CA ALA A 95 15.26 24.65 19.42
C ALA A 95 14.51 24.07 20.63
N MET A 96 15.22 23.33 21.49
CA MET A 96 14.64 22.75 22.71
C MET A 96 14.19 23.83 23.70
N ASN A 97 15.05 24.78 24.05
CA ASN A 97 14.73 25.80 25.07
C ASN A 97 13.71 26.84 24.57
N ILE A 98 13.76 27.22 23.29
CA ILE A 98 12.77 28.13 22.70
C ILE A 98 11.40 27.44 22.68
N SER A 99 11.32 26.18 22.25
CA SER A 99 10.08 25.43 22.28
C SER A 99 9.53 25.29 23.70
N PHE A 100 10.40 24.94 24.66
CA PHE A 100 10.06 24.91 26.07
C PHE A 100 9.47 26.23 26.57
N LEU A 101 10.15 27.36 26.38
CA LEU A 101 9.69 28.65 26.87
C LEU A 101 8.45 29.16 26.13
N LEU A 102 8.37 28.97 24.81
CA LEU A 102 7.26 29.44 23.97
C LEU A 102 5.92 28.87 24.44
N TRP A 103 5.87 27.56 24.65
CA TRP A 103 4.63 26.90 25.04
C TRP A 103 4.20 27.22 26.46
N HIS A 104 5.13 27.61 27.34
CA HIS A 104 4.78 28.06 28.68
C HIS A 104 4.29 29.52 28.76
N VAL A 105 4.27 30.26 27.64
CA VAL A 105 3.63 31.57 27.56
C VAL A 105 2.11 31.38 27.66
N PRO A 106 1.40 32.07 28.57
CA PRO A 106 -0.03 31.80 28.83
C PRO A 106 -0.93 31.83 27.58
N ALA A 107 -0.66 32.73 26.64
CA ALA A 107 -1.44 32.83 25.40
C ALA A 107 -1.23 31.64 24.44
N ALA A 108 0.00 31.14 24.32
CA ALA A 108 0.30 29.96 23.50
C ALA A 108 -0.23 28.68 24.16
N TYR A 109 -0.08 28.61 25.49
CA TYR A 109 -0.55 27.52 26.32
C TYR A 109 -2.08 27.34 26.26
N ASP A 110 -2.84 28.42 26.51
CA ASP A 110 -4.30 28.38 26.43
C ASP A 110 -4.80 28.14 24.99
N LEU A 111 -4.03 28.53 23.97
CA LEU A 111 -4.36 28.24 22.58
C LEU A 111 -4.22 26.74 22.25
N ALA A 112 -3.17 26.09 22.76
CA ALA A 112 -2.96 24.67 22.58
C ALA A 112 -4.11 23.86 23.19
N LEU A 113 -4.49 24.15 24.44
CA LEU A 113 -5.58 23.44 25.12
C LEU A 113 -6.98 23.67 24.49
N ARG A 114 -7.17 24.73 23.71
CA ARG A 114 -8.44 25.01 23.01
C ARG A 114 -8.52 24.39 21.62
N ASN A 115 -7.39 24.02 21.02
CA ASN A 115 -7.34 23.49 19.66
C ASN A 115 -6.41 22.27 19.58
N ASN A 116 -7.02 21.10 19.38
CA ASN A 116 -6.30 19.82 19.28
C ASN A 116 -5.15 19.83 18.27
N THR A 117 -5.27 20.55 17.14
CA THR A 117 -4.18 20.63 16.15
C THR A 117 -2.97 21.40 16.69
N VAL A 118 -3.21 22.44 17.47
CA VAL A 118 -2.14 23.23 18.11
C VAL A 118 -1.53 22.43 19.26
N HIS A 119 -2.33 21.69 20.01
CA HIS A 119 -1.86 20.76 21.04
C HIS A 119 -0.96 19.65 20.47
N GLU A 120 -1.37 19.03 19.36
CA GLU A 120 -0.53 18.05 18.66
C GLU A 120 0.78 18.68 18.14
N LEU A 121 0.74 19.92 17.67
CA LEU A 121 1.93 20.66 17.23
C LEU A 121 2.88 20.96 18.39
N GLU A 122 2.35 21.30 19.56
CA GLU A 122 3.12 21.46 20.80
C GLU A 122 3.85 20.16 21.16
N HIS A 123 3.12 19.05 21.31
CA HIS A 123 3.70 17.73 21.59
C HIS A 123 4.75 17.30 20.55
N ALA A 124 4.46 17.53 19.27
CA ALA A 124 5.41 17.24 18.20
C ALA A 124 6.68 18.09 18.34
N SER A 125 6.56 19.38 18.64
CA SER A 125 7.70 20.28 18.79
C SER A 125 8.62 19.86 19.95
N PHE A 126 8.05 19.49 21.09
CA PHE A 126 8.80 18.97 22.24
C PHE A 126 9.60 17.71 21.88
N PHE A 127 8.95 16.73 21.26
CA PHE A 127 9.61 15.49 20.91
C PHE A 127 10.69 15.68 19.83
N PHE A 128 10.36 16.37 18.73
CA PHE A 128 11.28 16.51 17.59
C PHE A 128 12.46 17.44 17.87
N PHE A 129 12.29 18.49 18.68
CA PHE A 129 13.41 19.36 19.09
C PHE A 129 14.24 18.76 20.23
N ALA A 130 13.70 17.82 21.01
CA ALA A 130 14.48 17.06 21.98
C ALA A 130 15.45 16.06 21.35
N LEU A 131 15.12 15.47 20.20
CA LEU A 131 15.99 14.53 19.50
C LEU A 131 17.39 15.12 19.18
N PRO A 132 17.54 16.30 18.55
CA PRO A 132 18.86 16.89 18.28
C PRO A 132 19.60 17.31 19.56
N PHE A 133 18.88 17.74 20.61
CA PHE A 133 19.46 18.03 21.92
C PHE A 133 20.16 16.79 22.51
N TRP A 134 19.43 15.69 22.62
CA TRP A 134 19.96 14.42 23.15
C TRP A 134 20.96 13.75 22.21
N TRP A 135 20.86 13.98 20.90
CA TRP A 135 21.84 13.51 19.92
C TRP A 135 23.25 14.05 20.20
N PHE A 136 23.37 15.33 20.58
CA PHE A 136 24.66 15.93 20.94
C PHE A 136 25.23 15.37 22.25
N VAL A 137 24.38 15.15 23.26
CA VAL A 137 24.75 14.63 24.58
C VAL A 137 25.21 13.16 24.49
N LEU A 138 24.41 12.32 23.82
CA LEU A 138 24.61 10.86 23.79
C LEU A 138 25.59 10.39 22.71
N GLN A 139 25.76 11.17 21.63
CA GLN A 139 26.70 10.89 20.53
C GLN A 139 26.57 9.46 19.96
N PRO A 140 25.37 9.04 19.51
CA PRO A 140 25.17 7.69 18.96
C PRO A 140 25.93 7.52 17.63
N TRP A 141 26.55 6.35 17.43
CA TRP A 141 27.19 6.04 16.15
C TRP A 141 26.15 5.99 15.02
N PRO A 142 26.34 6.68 13.86
CA PRO A 142 27.58 7.26 13.32
C PRO A 142 27.71 8.80 13.47
N SER A 143 27.48 9.37 14.65
CA SER A 143 27.73 10.80 14.91
C SER A 143 29.22 11.16 14.79
N ARG A 144 29.54 12.33 14.22
CA ARG A 144 30.91 12.88 14.17
C ARG A 144 31.08 13.94 15.26
N TYR A 145 32.23 13.95 15.92
CA TYR A 145 32.58 14.96 16.92
C TYR A 145 32.75 16.33 16.24
N ARG A 146 31.88 17.29 16.56
CA ARG A 146 32.01 18.68 16.09
C ARG A 146 32.64 19.57 17.14
N TRP A 147 32.20 19.44 18.39
CA TRP A 147 32.76 20.14 19.54
C TRP A 147 33.50 19.16 20.45
N SER A 148 34.38 19.70 21.27
CA SER A 148 35.01 18.95 22.35
C SER A 148 33.93 18.37 23.27
N ARG A 149 34.11 17.13 23.73
CA ARG A 149 33.14 16.46 24.60
C ARG A 149 32.98 17.18 25.96
N TRP A 150 33.94 18.01 26.33
CA TRP A 150 33.87 18.94 27.47
C TRP A 150 32.76 19.98 27.33
N MET A 151 32.37 20.35 26.11
CA MET A 151 31.29 21.31 25.86
C MET A 151 29.90 20.78 26.22
N ILE A 152 29.75 19.47 26.49
CA ILE A 152 28.48 18.91 26.98
C ILE A 152 28.17 19.39 28.40
N LEU A 153 29.21 19.71 29.20
CA LEU A 153 29.03 20.19 30.57
C LEU A 153 28.28 21.52 30.62
N PRO A 154 28.80 22.63 30.01
CA PRO A 154 28.05 23.88 29.99
C PRO A 154 26.72 23.76 29.24
N TYR A 155 26.62 22.86 28.24
CA TYR A 155 25.39 22.64 27.48
C TYR A 155 24.21 22.12 28.33
N LEU A 156 24.47 21.12 29.18
CA LEU A 156 23.45 20.58 30.09
C LEU A 156 23.18 21.55 31.25
N MET A 157 24.22 22.18 31.79
CA MET A 157 24.07 23.14 32.90
C MET A 157 23.22 24.35 32.52
N THR A 158 23.43 24.93 31.33
CA THR A 158 22.62 26.09 30.91
C THR A 158 21.18 25.72 30.58
N ALA A 159 20.91 24.51 30.10
CA ALA A 159 19.55 24.02 29.90
C ALA A 159 18.83 23.80 31.25
N ASP A 160 19.53 23.26 32.25
CA ASP A 160 19.01 23.09 33.61
C ASP A 160 18.67 24.43 34.28
N VAL A 161 19.47 25.47 34.03
CA VAL A 161 19.16 26.84 34.51
C VAL A 161 17.85 27.36 33.94
N VAL A 162 17.59 27.14 32.64
CA VAL A 162 16.32 27.54 32.00
C VAL A 162 15.14 26.78 32.61
N ASN A 163 15.27 25.45 32.79
CA ASN A 163 14.27 24.62 33.44
C ASN A 163 13.98 25.09 34.87
N THR A 164 15.04 25.35 35.64
CA THR A 164 14.95 25.79 37.04
C THR A 164 14.28 27.15 37.17
N ALA A 165 14.62 28.11 36.29
CA ALA A 165 14.03 29.44 36.31
C ALA A 165 12.51 29.39 36.04
N LEU A 166 12.08 28.63 35.03
CA LEU A 166 10.66 28.48 34.71
C LEU A 166 9.90 27.71 35.79
N SER A 167 10.49 26.62 36.30
CA SER A 167 9.90 25.83 37.37
C SER A 167 9.74 26.67 38.65
N GLY A 168 10.74 27.46 39.01
CA GLY A 168 10.67 28.41 40.12
C GLY A 168 9.56 29.44 39.94
N TYR A 169 9.37 29.95 38.70
CA TYR A 169 8.27 30.85 38.39
C TYR A 169 6.89 30.21 38.63
N LEU A 170 6.71 28.93 38.27
CA LEU A 170 5.46 28.20 38.52
C LEU A 170 5.23 27.91 40.01
N VAL A 171 6.27 27.48 40.72
CA VAL A 171 6.22 27.10 42.15
C VAL A 171 5.94 28.30 43.04
N PHE A 172 6.66 29.40 42.83
CA PHE A 172 6.58 30.60 43.67
C PHE A 172 5.61 31.65 43.13
N GLY A 173 4.97 31.41 41.97
CA GLY A 173 3.94 32.27 41.42
C GLY A 173 2.69 32.26 42.29
N GLY A 174 2.49 33.28 43.12
CA GLY A 174 1.37 33.37 44.07
C GLY A 174 -0.04 33.50 43.47
N SER A 175 -0.18 33.33 42.15
CA SER A 175 -1.47 33.25 41.47
C SER A 175 -1.44 32.20 40.37
N VAL A 176 -2.63 31.68 40.03
CA VAL A 176 -2.79 30.68 38.95
C VAL A 176 -2.56 31.36 37.61
N ILE A 177 -1.50 30.95 36.92
CA ILE A 177 -0.98 31.56 35.68
C ILE A 177 -1.84 31.21 34.47
N TYR A 178 -2.33 29.96 34.40
CA TYR A 178 -3.08 29.45 33.26
C TYR A 178 -4.59 29.53 33.52
N SER A 179 -5.33 30.20 32.62
CA SER A 179 -6.76 30.44 32.80
C SER A 179 -7.59 29.16 32.67
N THR A 180 -7.13 28.22 31.83
CA THR A 180 -7.79 26.94 31.59
C THR A 180 -7.88 26.10 32.86
N TYR A 181 -6.78 25.94 33.61
CA TYR A 181 -6.80 25.18 34.88
C TYR A 181 -7.46 25.92 36.04
N ARG A 182 -7.58 27.26 35.97
CA ARG A 182 -8.38 28.00 36.95
C ARG A 182 -9.85 27.57 36.89
N ASN A 183 -10.35 27.33 35.68
CA ASN A 183 -11.75 27.02 35.41
C ASN A 183 -12.05 25.52 35.29
N ALA A 184 -11.03 24.66 35.25
CA ALA A 184 -11.19 23.21 35.16
C ALA A 184 -11.86 22.60 36.42
N PRO A 185 -12.70 21.55 36.26
CA PRO A 185 -13.33 20.87 37.38
C PRO A 185 -12.29 20.15 38.27
N ARG A 186 -12.48 20.18 39.60
CA ARG A 186 -11.53 19.66 40.60
C ARG A 186 -11.73 18.17 40.88
N ILE A 187 -11.38 17.32 39.91
CA ILE A 187 -11.62 15.87 39.96
C ILE A 187 -10.98 15.19 41.19
N PHE A 188 -9.82 15.67 41.66
CA PHE A 188 -9.10 15.12 42.82
C PHE A 188 -9.11 16.03 44.06
N GLY A 189 -9.93 17.10 44.07
CA GLY A 189 -10.00 18.03 45.20
C GLY A 189 -8.76 18.91 45.42
N ILE A 190 -7.79 18.89 44.50
CA ILE A 190 -6.58 19.72 44.53
C ILE A 190 -6.92 21.13 44.01
N SER A 191 -6.49 22.18 44.71
CA SER A 191 -6.68 23.56 44.23
C SER A 191 -5.79 23.85 43.02
N ALA A 192 -6.21 24.73 42.09
CA ALA A 192 -5.39 25.08 40.92
C ALA A 192 -3.99 25.62 41.30
N GLN A 193 -3.90 26.34 42.42
CA GLN A 193 -2.63 26.85 42.90
C GLN A 193 -1.71 25.71 43.35
N MET A 194 -2.26 24.73 44.08
CA MET A 194 -1.49 23.58 44.55
C MET A 194 -1.08 22.66 43.39
N ASP A 195 -1.94 22.51 42.39
CA ASP A 195 -1.65 21.79 41.15
C ASP A 195 -0.51 22.47 40.36
N GLN A 196 -0.53 23.80 40.23
CA GLN A 196 0.58 24.56 39.61
C GLN A 196 1.89 24.44 40.40
N THR A 197 1.84 24.55 41.72
CA THR A 197 3.03 24.39 42.57
C THR A 197 3.59 22.97 42.45
N ALA A 198 2.73 21.94 42.42
CA ALA A 198 3.13 20.56 42.24
C ALA A 198 3.75 20.32 40.85
N ALA A 199 3.15 20.85 39.79
CA ALA A 199 3.66 20.74 38.43
C ALA A 199 5.03 21.42 38.27
N GLY A 200 5.18 22.63 38.81
CA GLY A 200 6.47 23.31 38.85
C GLY A 200 7.52 22.55 39.66
N ALA A 201 7.14 21.96 40.80
CA ALA A 201 8.06 21.17 41.62
C ALA A 201 8.50 19.87 40.92
N GLU A 202 7.59 19.19 40.22
CA GLU A 202 7.88 18.02 39.40
C GLU A 202 8.90 18.35 38.30
N MET A 203 8.62 19.40 37.53
CA MET A 203 9.51 19.88 36.46
C MET A 203 10.89 20.24 37.01
N TRP A 204 10.95 20.89 38.18
CA TRP A 204 12.21 21.24 38.81
C TRP A 204 13.00 19.99 39.19
N VAL A 205 12.45 19.15 40.06
CA VAL A 205 13.20 18.04 40.66
C VAL A 205 13.53 16.99 39.62
N ILE A 206 12.53 16.52 38.86
CA ILE A 206 12.74 15.44 37.89
C ILE A 206 13.52 15.95 36.68
N GLY A 207 13.22 17.16 36.19
CA GLY A 207 13.95 17.78 35.08
C GLY A 207 15.44 17.91 35.39
N SER A 208 15.79 18.40 36.58
CA SER A 208 17.19 18.51 37.00
C SER A 208 17.86 17.13 37.11
N PHE A 209 17.23 16.12 37.72
CA PHE A 209 17.83 14.78 37.77
C PHE A 209 18.19 14.22 36.38
N ILE A 210 17.32 14.44 35.39
CA ILE A 210 17.54 13.97 34.02
C ILE A 210 18.74 14.66 33.36
N PHE A 211 19.07 15.90 33.72
CA PHE A 211 20.29 16.57 33.23
C PHE A 211 21.54 16.21 34.04
N TRP A 212 21.43 16.10 35.36
CA TRP A 212 22.56 15.86 36.27
C TRP A 212 23.12 14.43 36.19
N ILE A 213 22.28 13.40 36.01
CA ILE A 213 22.75 12.01 35.91
C ILE A 213 23.68 11.82 34.68
N PRO A 214 23.29 12.19 33.44
CA PRO A 214 24.19 12.15 32.29
C PRO A 214 25.44 13.00 32.46
N LEU A 215 25.31 14.20 33.06
CA LEU A 215 26.44 15.09 33.35
C LEU A 215 27.51 14.36 34.18
N MET A 216 27.11 13.75 35.30
CA MET A 216 28.03 13.02 36.19
C MET A 216 28.68 11.83 35.48
N VAL A 217 27.89 11.04 34.74
CA VAL A 217 28.40 9.89 33.95
C VAL A 217 29.43 10.35 32.92
N ILE A 218 29.21 11.48 32.25
CA ILE A 218 30.13 12.03 31.25
C ILE A 218 31.42 12.54 31.89
N VAL A 219 31.36 13.22 33.05
CA VAL A 219 32.54 13.64 33.81
C VAL A 219 33.41 12.43 34.18
N LEU A 220 32.81 11.38 34.75
CA LEU A 220 33.52 10.15 35.11
C LEU A 220 34.17 9.48 33.90
N GLN A 221 33.48 9.47 32.74
CA GLN A 221 34.06 8.94 31.50
C GLN A 221 35.24 9.77 30.99
N LEU A 222 35.17 11.11 31.09
CA LEU A 222 36.22 12.02 30.65
C LEU A 222 37.50 11.89 31.49
N LEU A 223 37.37 11.59 32.79
CA LEU A 223 38.48 11.38 33.70
C LEU A 223 39.09 9.96 33.63
N SER A 224 38.46 9.00 32.92
CA SER A 224 38.90 7.60 32.87
C SER A 224 39.99 7.27 31.81
N PRO A 225 41.03 6.45 32.11
CA PRO A 225 42.11 6.08 31.16
C PRO A 225 41.70 5.22 29.94
N ARG A 226 40.44 4.77 29.87
CA ARG A 226 39.93 3.76 28.91
C ARG A 226 39.95 4.25 27.44
N ARG A 227 40.06 5.56 27.23
CA ARG A 227 39.98 6.23 25.92
C ARG A 227 41.18 5.93 25.00
N GLN A 228 42.35 5.64 25.56
CA GLN A 228 43.56 5.31 24.78
C GLN A 228 43.48 3.92 24.13
N ARG A 229 42.92 2.90 24.81
CA ARG A 229 42.83 1.53 24.29
C ARG A 229 41.87 1.37 23.11
N ILE A 230 40.77 2.13 23.10
CA ILE A 230 39.75 2.05 22.04
C ILE A 230 40.27 2.62 20.71
N ARG A 231 41.12 3.66 20.76
CA ARG A 231 41.77 4.24 19.56
C ARG A 231 42.64 3.20 18.83
N GLN A 232 43.38 2.38 19.57
CA GLN A 232 44.26 1.33 19.02
C GLN A 232 43.45 0.18 18.40
N ALA A 233 42.30 -0.19 18.98
CA ALA A 233 41.44 -1.24 18.44
C ALA A 233 40.75 -0.84 17.12
N ILE A 234 40.33 0.42 16.99
CA ILE A 234 39.67 0.95 15.77
C ILE A 234 40.64 0.98 14.58
N GLN A 235 41.93 1.28 14.81
CA GLN A 235 42.96 1.24 13.77
C GLN A 235 43.18 -0.18 13.22
N ARG A 236 43.08 -1.22 14.06
CA ARG A 236 43.18 -2.63 13.62
C ARG A 236 41.98 -3.10 12.79
N ALA A 237 40.77 -2.64 13.12
CA ALA A 237 39.55 -3.04 12.40
C ALA A 237 39.41 -2.42 10.99
N ALA A 238 40.03 -1.25 10.75
CA ALA A 238 40.00 -0.59 9.45
C ALA A 238 40.74 -1.35 8.34
N ALA A 239 41.72 -2.20 8.71
CA ALA A 239 42.52 -2.99 7.76
C ALA A 239 41.74 -4.15 7.08
N ILE A 240 40.55 -4.51 7.56
CA ILE A 240 39.83 -5.75 7.17
C ILE A 240 38.74 -5.51 6.08
N ARG A 241 38.48 -4.26 5.67
CA ARG A 241 37.21 -3.86 5.00
C ARG A 241 37.01 -4.24 3.51
N HIS A 242 37.96 -4.90 2.84
CA HIS A 242 37.92 -5.06 1.36
C HIS A 242 37.22 -6.32 0.77
N LYS A 243 36.51 -7.14 1.56
CA LYS A 243 35.85 -8.37 1.05
C LYS A 243 34.41 -8.55 1.54
N VAL A 244 33.43 -7.81 1.00
CA VAL A 244 32.00 -8.09 1.29
C VAL A 244 31.28 -8.59 0.04
N LYS A 245 31.10 -9.92 -0.04
CA LYS A 245 30.12 -10.57 -0.93
C LYS A 245 28.71 -10.14 -0.52
N MET A 246 27.87 -9.77 -1.49
CA MET A 246 26.46 -9.48 -1.23
C MET A 246 25.75 -10.73 -0.71
N PRO A 247 24.88 -10.63 0.31
CA PRO A 247 24.11 -11.77 0.78
C PRO A 247 23.11 -12.22 -0.30
N PRO A 248 22.91 -13.54 -0.50
CA PRO A 248 21.93 -14.06 -1.45
C PRO A 248 20.52 -13.55 -1.12
N ALA A 249 19.68 -13.39 -2.16
CA ALA A 249 18.27 -13.04 -1.98
C ALA A 249 17.57 -14.15 -1.17
N PHE A 250 16.62 -13.77 -0.31
CA PHE A 250 15.85 -14.72 0.49
C PHE A 250 15.00 -15.60 -0.44
N ASP A 251 15.13 -16.92 -0.31
CA ASP A 251 14.46 -17.93 -1.14
C ASP A 251 13.34 -18.61 -0.35
N LEU A 252 12.09 -18.31 -0.69
CA LEU A 252 10.90 -18.88 -0.03
C LEU A 252 10.82 -20.40 -0.19
N LEU A 253 11.41 -20.97 -1.24
CA LEU A 253 11.36 -22.41 -1.45
C LEU A 253 12.17 -23.19 -0.41
N GLN A 254 13.06 -22.52 0.32
CA GLN A 254 13.84 -23.13 1.40
C GLN A 254 13.06 -23.19 2.72
N MET A 255 11.97 -22.44 2.87
CA MET A 255 11.09 -22.56 4.02
C MET A 255 10.34 -23.90 3.96
N PRO A 256 10.50 -24.82 4.94
CA PRO A 256 9.97 -26.18 4.84
C PRO A 256 8.47 -26.31 4.53
N PRO A 257 7.54 -25.56 5.16
CA PRO A 257 6.12 -25.71 4.84
C PRO A 257 5.77 -25.18 3.45
N VAL A 258 6.26 -23.98 3.12
CA VAL A 258 5.98 -23.30 1.84
C VAL A 258 6.61 -24.05 0.67
N GLY A 259 7.89 -24.42 0.80
CA GLY A 259 8.63 -25.16 -0.22
C GLY A 259 8.02 -26.53 -0.50
N ARG A 260 7.61 -27.28 0.53
CA ARG A 260 6.96 -28.60 0.36
C ARG A 260 5.63 -28.48 -0.39
N ILE A 261 4.76 -27.54 -0.01
CA ILE A 261 3.45 -27.35 -0.65
C ILE A 261 3.63 -26.94 -2.12
N LEU A 262 4.49 -25.97 -2.41
CA LEU A 262 4.69 -25.46 -3.78
C LEU A 262 5.40 -26.48 -4.70
N ARG A 263 6.27 -27.32 -4.15
CA ARG A 263 6.96 -28.40 -4.90
C ARG A 263 6.17 -29.69 -4.97
N ALA A 264 5.10 -29.86 -4.18
CA ALA A 264 4.31 -31.08 -4.16
C ALA A 264 3.81 -31.45 -5.57
N ARG A 265 3.87 -32.76 -5.89
CA ARG A 265 3.41 -33.30 -7.18
C ARG A 265 1.98 -32.86 -7.49
N PHE A 266 1.09 -33.00 -6.50
CA PHE A 266 -0.33 -32.66 -6.61
C PHE A 266 -0.72 -31.29 -6.03
N GLY A 267 0.22 -30.49 -5.51
CA GLY A 267 -0.11 -29.20 -4.87
C GLY A 267 -0.83 -28.24 -5.81
N ARG A 268 -0.32 -28.08 -7.04
CA ARG A 268 -0.96 -27.26 -8.08
C ARG A 268 -2.28 -27.87 -8.56
N ALA A 269 -2.30 -29.18 -8.84
CA ALA A 269 -3.50 -29.86 -9.31
C ALA A 269 -4.64 -29.77 -8.28
N GLY A 270 -4.34 -29.96 -6.99
CA GLY A 270 -5.32 -29.83 -5.91
C GLY A 270 -5.90 -28.42 -5.81
N LEU A 271 -5.06 -27.37 -5.89
CA LEU A 271 -5.55 -25.98 -5.93
C LEU A 271 -6.46 -25.74 -7.15
N GLN A 272 -6.08 -26.25 -8.32
CA GLN A 272 -6.87 -26.11 -9.55
C GLN A 272 -8.17 -26.91 -9.50
N SER A 273 -8.18 -28.08 -8.89
CA SER A 273 -9.38 -28.89 -8.69
C SER A 273 -10.35 -28.20 -7.74
N LEU A 274 -9.85 -27.63 -6.63
CA LEU A 274 -10.67 -26.87 -5.69
C LEU A 274 -11.30 -25.65 -6.37
N THR A 275 -10.52 -24.86 -7.10
CA THR A 275 -11.05 -23.70 -7.83
C THR A 275 -11.97 -24.10 -8.98
N LEU A 276 -11.76 -25.27 -9.59
CA LEU A 276 -12.65 -25.79 -10.63
C LEU A 276 -14.01 -26.18 -10.05
N LEU A 277 -14.03 -26.85 -8.90
CA LEU A 277 -15.27 -27.15 -8.18
C LEU A 277 -16.00 -25.87 -7.78
N LEU A 278 -15.26 -24.84 -7.35
CA LEU A 278 -15.84 -23.54 -7.04
C LEU A 278 -16.45 -22.85 -8.28
N ILE A 279 -15.75 -22.83 -9.40
CA ILE A 279 -16.29 -22.28 -10.66
C ILE A 279 -17.50 -23.10 -11.14
N ALA A 280 -17.46 -24.42 -11.04
CA ALA A 280 -18.59 -25.27 -11.40
C ALA A 280 -19.81 -24.95 -10.52
N ALA A 281 -19.62 -24.77 -9.21
CA ALA A 281 -20.68 -24.35 -8.29
C ALA A 281 -21.23 -22.96 -8.67
N ILE A 282 -20.37 -21.99 -9.01
CA ILE A 282 -20.80 -20.65 -9.46
C ILE A 282 -21.60 -20.74 -10.77
N ILE A 283 -21.18 -21.56 -11.74
CA ILE A 283 -21.92 -21.74 -13.00
C ILE A 283 -23.28 -22.38 -12.75
N LEU A 284 -23.34 -23.41 -11.89
CA LEU A 284 -24.60 -24.09 -11.55
C LEU A 284 -25.57 -23.18 -10.79
N ASP A 285 -25.08 -22.45 -9.78
CA ASP A 285 -25.89 -21.49 -9.02
C ASP A 285 -26.27 -20.27 -9.87
N GLY A 286 -25.43 -19.82 -10.79
CA GLY A 286 -25.79 -18.78 -11.75
C GLY A 286 -26.87 -19.22 -12.74
N ALA A 287 -26.89 -20.50 -13.14
CA ALA A 287 -27.88 -21.04 -14.06
C ALA A 287 -29.22 -21.38 -13.39
N ARG A 288 -29.20 -21.89 -12.14
CA ARG A 288 -30.38 -22.44 -11.44
C ARG A 288 -30.82 -21.63 -10.22
N GLY A 289 -29.91 -20.85 -9.64
CA GLY A 289 -30.13 -20.12 -8.40
C GLY A 289 -30.89 -18.82 -8.61
N THR A 290 -30.86 -17.99 -7.57
CA THR A 290 -31.58 -16.71 -7.53
C THR A 290 -31.00 -15.71 -8.55
N PRO A 291 -31.85 -14.91 -9.21
CA PRO A 291 -31.38 -13.80 -10.05
C PRO A 291 -30.76 -12.66 -9.22
N VAL A 292 -30.98 -12.63 -7.90
CA VAL A 292 -30.44 -11.58 -7.02
C VAL A 292 -28.93 -11.80 -6.81
N ALA A 293 -28.11 -10.96 -7.43
CA ALA A 293 -26.65 -11.09 -7.42
C ALA A 293 -26.03 -11.18 -6.03
N MET A 294 -26.52 -10.41 -5.05
CA MET A 294 -25.99 -10.39 -3.69
C MET A 294 -26.20 -11.71 -2.91
N LEU A 295 -27.15 -12.55 -3.34
CA LEU A 295 -27.45 -13.86 -2.73
C LEU A 295 -26.96 -15.04 -3.57
N ASN A 296 -26.37 -14.76 -4.74
CA ASN A 296 -25.84 -15.76 -5.65
C ASN A 296 -24.31 -15.86 -5.53
N LEU A 297 -23.74 -17.06 -5.70
CA LEU A 297 -22.29 -17.26 -5.67
C LEU A 297 -21.55 -16.40 -6.71
N GLY A 298 -22.17 -16.12 -7.85
CA GLY A 298 -21.62 -15.23 -8.88
C GLY A 298 -21.40 -13.81 -8.38
N GLY A 299 -22.46 -13.14 -7.93
CA GLY A 299 -22.35 -11.74 -7.46
C GLY A 299 -21.56 -11.63 -6.15
N SER A 300 -21.86 -12.47 -5.18
CA SER A 300 -21.24 -12.39 -3.84
C SER A 300 -19.81 -12.95 -3.83
N VAL A 301 -19.61 -14.23 -4.16
CA VAL A 301 -18.31 -14.89 -3.99
C VAL A 301 -17.33 -14.50 -5.08
N LEU A 302 -17.72 -14.58 -6.36
CA LEU A 302 -16.79 -14.28 -7.46
C LEU A 302 -16.44 -12.78 -7.53
N TRP A 303 -17.45 -11.91 -7.59
CA TRP A 303 -17.23 -10.48 -7.83
C TRP A 303 -16.85 -9.69 -6.58
N ASN A 304 -17.48 -9.96 -5.43
CA ASN A 304 -17.24 -9.17 -4.21
C ASN A 304 -16.17 -9.76 -3.28
N ILE A 305 -15.82 -11.04 -3.40
CA ILE A 305 -14.81 -11.66 -2.51
C ILE A 305 -13.55 -12.08 -3.26
N LEU A 306 -13.67 -12.97 -4.25
CA LEU A 306 -12.52 -13.53 -4.96
C LEU A 306 -11.76 -12.49 -5.78
N ARG A 307 -12.48 -11.58 -6.46
CA ARG A 307 -11.84 -10.52 -7.27
C ARG A 307 -11.02 -9.55 -6.40
N PRO A 308 -11.54 -8.96 -5.31
CA PRO A 308 -10.74 -8.13 -4.41
C PRO A 308 -9.57 -8.90 -3.79
N LEU A 309 -9.82 -10.12 -3.31
CA LEU A 309 -8.77 -10.97 -2.71
C LEU A 309 -7.64 -11.25 -3.70
N ASN A 310 -7.97 -11.56 -4.96
CA ASN A 310 -6.98 -11.75 -6.02
C ASN A 310 -6.15 -10.48 -6.26
N LEU A 311 -6.78 -9.31 -6.29
CA LEU A 311 -6.06 -8.06 -6.48
C LEU A 311 -5.09 -7.77 -5.31
N LEU A 312 -5.57 -7.93 -4.07
CA LEU A 312 -4.77 -7.74 -2.86
C LEU A 312 -3.59 -8.72 -2.81
N LEU A 313 -3.79 -9.94 -3.30
CA LEU A 313 -2.76 -10.96 -3.39
C LEU A 313 -1.59 -10.54 -4.28
N PHE A 314 -1.75 -9.68 -5.29
CA PHE A 314 -0.63 -9.22 -6.13
C PHE A 314 0.40 -8.39 -5.37
N PHE A 315 -0.01 -7.65 -4.33
CA PHE A 315 0.92 -6.89 -3.48
C PHE A 315 1.86 -7.82 -2.67
N VAL A 316 1.53 -9.12 -2.56
CA VAL A 316 2.26 -10.06 -1.71
C VAL A 316 2.79 -11.28 -2.47
N ALA A 317 2.00 -11.92 -3.33
CA ALA A 317 2.22 -13.29 -3.80
C ALA A 317 2.28 -13.46 -5.34
N GLY A 318 2.54 -12.40 -6.11
CA GLY A 318 2.73 -12.46 -7.56
C GLY A 318 1.55 -13.11 -8.28
N ASN A 319 1.81 -13.98 -9.26
CA ASN A 319 0.79 -14.65 -10.06
C ASN A 319 0.21 -15.92 -9.43
N LEU A 320 0.02 -15.97 -8.10
CA LEU A 320 -0.49 -17.15 -7.40
C LEU A 320 -1.90 -17.56 -7.89
N PHE A 321 -2.75 -16.60 -8.25
CA PHE A 321 -4.04 -16.91 -8.86
C PHE A 321 -3.90 -17.65 -10.21
N CYS A 322 -2.94 -17.25 -11.05
CA CYS A 322 -2.68 -17.95 -12.31
C CYS A 322 -2.18 -19.39 -12.08
N MET A 323 -1.54 -19.67 -10.95
CA MET A 323 -1.18 -21.04 -10.54
C MET A 323 -2.42 -21.86 -10.15
N ALA A 324 -3.33 -21.25 -9.38
CA ALA A 324 -4.59 -21.87 -8.96
C ALA A 324 -5.70 -21.82 -10.04
N CYS A 325 -5.45 -21.22 -11.20
CA CYS A 325 -6.45 -21.01 -12.23
C CYS A 325 -7.01 -22.34 -12.79
N PRO A 326 -8.33 -22.58 -12.64
CA PRO A 326 -8.95 -23.85 -13.03
C PRO A 326 -9.08 -24.02 -14.53
N PHE A 327 -9.08 -22.92 -15.30
CA PHE A 327 -9.17 -22.95 -16.75
C PHE A 327 -7.98 -23.64 -17.42
N THR A 328 -6.90 -23.91 -16.68
CA THR A 328 -5.76 -24.67 -17.19
C THR A 328 -5.94 -26.19 -17.13
N LEU A 329 -6.96 -26.72 -16.44
CA LEU A 329 -7.27 -28.15 -16.38
C LEU A 329 -7.90 -28.71 -17.68
N PRO A 330 -8.88 -28.06 -18.33
CA PRO A 330 -9.42 -28.49 -19.63
C PRO A 330 -8.33 -28.70 -20.69
N ARG A 331 -7.23 -27.96 -20.59
CA ARG A 331 -6.06 -28.12 -21.45
C ARG A 331 -5.32 -29.44 -21.23
N GLU A 332 -5.20 -29.91 -19.99
CA GLU A 332 -4.63 -31.24 -19.71
C GLU A 332 -5.49 -32.32 -20.37
N LEU A 333 -6.81 -32.15 -20.35
CA LEU A 333 -7.76 -33.03 -21.02
C LEU A 333 -7.59 -32.99 -22.55
N ALA A 334 -7.51 -31.81 -23.17
CA ALA A 334 -7.28 -31.68 -24.62
C ALA A 334 -5.99 -32.42 -25.08
N ARG A 335 -4.96 -32.39 -24.24
CA ARG A 335 -3.70 -33.09 -24.49
C ARG A 335 -3.75 -34.58 -24.27
N PHE A 336 -4.54 -35.05 -23.32
CA PHE A 336 -4.82 -36.46 -23.16
C PHE A 336 -5.35 -37.06 -24.49
N PHE A 337 -6.13 -36.29 -25.24
CA PHE A 337 -6.59 -36.65 -26.58
C PHE A 337 -5.60 -36.35 -27.73
N GLY A 338 -4.36 -35.95 -27.44
CA GLY A 338 -3.33 -35.70 -28.46
C GLY A 338 -3.56 -34.47 -29.35
N LEU A 339 -4.43 -33.55 -28.93
CA LEU A 339 -4.75 -32.30 -29.64
C LEU A 339 -3.65 -31.23 -29.41
N GLY A 340 -3.62 -30.20 -30.24
CA GLY A 340 -2.75 -29.02 -30.05
C GLY A 340 -1.42 -29.08 -30.79
N LYS A 341 -1.45 -29.25 -32.12
CA LYS A 341 -0.23 -29.46 -32.94
C LYS A 341 0.29 -28.18 -33.61
N LEU A 342 -0.51 -27.12 -33.75
CA LEU A 342 -0.14 -25.91 -34.48
C LEU A 342 0.73 -24.97 -33.64
N ARG A 343 1.54 -24.12 -34.29
CA ARG A 343 2.32 -23.07 -33.63
C ARG A 343 1.55 -21.76 -33.65
N TRP A 344 1.63 -20.99 -32.58
CA TRP A 344 1.01 -19.66 -32.52
C TRP A 344 1.55 -18.75 -33.64
N PRO A 345 0.68 -18.10 -34.44
CA PRO A 345 1.09 -17.26 -35.57
C PRO A 345 2.05 -16.14 -35.14
N ALA A 346 3.07 -15.86 -35.95
CA ALA A 346 4.10 -14.88 -35.59
C ALA A 346 3.54 -13.46 -35.42
N TRP A 347 2.55 -13.08 -36.24
CA TRP A 347 1.91 -11.77 -36.21
C TRP A 347 1.05 -11.54 -34.94
N LEU A 348 0.61 -12.62 -34.28
CA LEU A 348 -0.11 -12.57 -32.99
C LEU A 348 0.81 -12.64 -31.75
N LYS A 349 2.14 -12.61 -31.92
CA LYS A 349 3.10 -12.65 -30.79
C LYS A 349 3.32 -11.28 -30.14
N ASN A 350 2.25 -10.52 -29.94
CA ASN A 350 2.25 -9.22 -29.29
C ASN A 350 1.06 -9.13 -28.32
N LYS A 351 0.94 -8.02 -27.58
CA LYS A 351 -0.12 -7.86 -26.58
C LYS A 351 -1.38 -7.18 -27.11
N TRP A 352 -1.41 -6.73 -28.36
CA TRP A 352 -2.57 -6.03 -28.92
C TRP A 352 -3.88 -6.82 -28.88
N PRO A 353 -3.91 -8.13 -29.22
CA PRO A 353 -5.14 -8.92 -29.09
C PRO A 353 -5.70 -8.88 -27.68
N ALA A 354 -4.84 -9.04 -26.68
CA ALA A 354 -5.27 -9.00 -25.29
C ALA A 354 -5.64 -7.59 -24.82
N THR A 355 -4.94 -6.55 -25.27
CA THR A 355 -5.30 -5.15 -24.96
C THR A 355 -6.68 -4.80 -25.50
N ILE A 356 -7.00 -5.18 -26.73
CA ILE A 356 -8.31 -4.94 -27.35
C ILE A 356 -9.39 -5.74 -26.60
N LEU A 357 -9.14 -7.03 -26.35
CA LEU A 357 -10.08 -7.87 -25.58
C LEU A 357 -10.31 -7.32 -24.17
N LEU A 358 -9.28 -6.76 -23.53
CA LEU A 358 -9.40 -6.16 -22.20
C LEU A 358 -10.23 -4.87 -22.23
N LEU A 359 -10.05 -4.01 -23.25
CA LEU A 359 -10.88 -2.81 -23.45
C LEU A 359 -12.35 -3.21 -23.65
N VAL A 360 -12.60 -4.17 -24.55
CA VAL A 360 -13.95 -4.69 -24.81
C VAL A 360 -14.53 -5.33 -23.55
N PHE A 361 -13.73 -6.07 -22.79
CA PHE A 361 -14.17 -6.70 -21.54
C PHE A 361 -14.57 -5.66 -20.49
N PHE A 362 -13.78 -4.61 -20.26
CA PHE A 362 -14.15 -3.56 -19.31
C PHE A 362 -15.38 -2.79 -19.75
N TRP A 363 -15.51 -2.49 -21.04
CA TRP A 363 -16.73 -1.89 -21.58
C TRP A 363 -17.95 -2.80 -21.36
N ALA A 364 -17.86 -4.07 -21.76
CA ALA A 364 -18.95 -5.03 -21.63
C ALA A 364 -19.33 -5.30 -20.17
N TYR A 365 -18.33 -5.34 -19.28
CA TYR A 365 -18.52 -5.48 -17.84
C TYR A 365 -19.44 -4.39 -17.27
N GLU A 366 -19.24 -3.13 -17.67
CA GLU A 366 -20.09 -2.01 -17.22
C GLU A 366 -21.39 -1.93 -18.00
N HIS A 367 -21.35 -2.04 -19.33
CA HIS A 367 -22.51 -1.83 -20.19
C HIS A 367 -23.61 -2.88 -19.97
N PHE A 368 -23.22 -4.14 -19.78
CA PHE A 368 -24.17 -5.23 -19.50
C PHE A 368 -24.36 -5.50 -18.01
N ALA A 369 -23.69 -4.75 -17.13
CA ALA A 369 -23.67 -4.97 -15.69
C ALA A 369 -23.46 -6.46 -15.35
N LEU A 370 -22.44 -7.10 -15.95
CA LEU A 370 -22.22 -8.56 -15.84
C LEU A 370 -22.13 -9.04 -14.39
N TRP A 371 -21.72 -8.15 -13.48
CA TRP A 371 -21.63 -8.38 -12.04
C TRP A 371 -22.98 -8.45 -11.32
N ASN A 372 -24.03 -7.81 -11.86
CA ASN A 372 -25.39 -7.81 -11.31
C ASN A 372 -26.29 -8.93 -11.90
N SER A 373 -25.81 -9.66 -12.91
CA SER A 373 -26.53 -10.77 -13.53
C SER A 373 -25.79 -12.09 -13.32
N PRO A 374 -26.24 -12.97 -12.40
CA PRO A 374 -25.62 -14.27 -12.17
C PRO A 374 -25.60 -15.18 -13.41
N ARG A 375 -26.64 -15.11 -14.24
CA ARG A 375 -26.75 -15.91 -15.47
C ARG A 375 -25.69 -15.48 -16.49
N ASP A 376 -25.53 -14.18 -16.70
CA ASP A 376 -24.53 -13.67 -17.64
C ASP A 376 -23.11 -13.94 -17.14
N THR A 377 -22.89 -13.83 -15.82
CA THR A 377 -21.65 -14.29 -15.19
C THR A 377 -21.36 -15.76 -15.51
N ALA A 378 -22.34 -16.66 -15.36
CA ALA A 378 -22.18 -18.08 -15.66
C ALA A 378 -21.88 -18.34 -17.15
N ILE A 379 -22.56 -17.64 -18.06
CA ILE A 379 -22.33 -17.72 -19.52
C ILE A 379 -20.91 -17.28 -19.85
N VAL A 380 -20.44 -16.17 -19.27
CA VAL A 380 -19.07 -15.68 -19.47
C VAL A 380 -18.05 -16.72 -18.98
N LEU A 381 -18.24 -17.29 -17.78
CA LEU A 381 -17.34 -18.32 -17.24
C LEU A 381 -17.30 -19.57 -18.13
N LEU A 382 -18.46 -20.02 -18.62
CA LEU A 382 -18.53 -21.14 -19.56
C LEU A 382 -17.82 -20.80 -20.88
N GLY A 383 -18.04 -19.60 -21.40
CA GLY A 383 -17.34 -19.08 -22.58
C GLY A 383 -15.82 -19.07 -22.40
N TYR A 384 -15.32 -18.70 -21.22
CA TYR A 384 -13.89 -18.79 -20.90
C TYR A 384 -13.38 -20.23 -20.93
N VAL A 385 -14.09 -21.19 -20.33
CA VAL A 385 -13.73 -22.62 -20.35
C VAL A 385 -13.64 -23.13 -21.79
N LEU A 386 -14.66 -22.83 -22.60
CA LEU A 386 -14.73 -23.24 -24.00
C LEU A 386 -13.62 -22.58 -24.84
N ALA A 387 -13.37 -21.28 -24.64
CA ALA A 387 -12.33 -20.55 -25.37
C ALA A 387 -10.92 -21.09 -25.06
N VAL A 388 -10.62 -21.39 -23.80
CA VAL A 388 -9.33 -21.97 -23.41
C VAL A 388 -9.18 -23.36 -24.02
N PHE A 389 -10.21 -24.20 -23.91
CA PHE A 389 -10.21 -25.54 -24.49
C PHE A 389 -10.02 -25.50 -26.00
N ALA A 390 -10.73 -24.63 -26.72
CA ALA A 390 -10.62 -24.48 -28.17
C ALA A 390 -9.22 -24.00 -28.59
N ILE A 391 -8.67 -22.97 -27.95
CA ILE A 391 -7.37 -22.41 -28.33
C ILE A 391 -6.23 -23.38 -28.00
N ASP A 392 -6.22 -23.97 -26.81
CA ASP A 392 -5.12 -24.84 -26.39
C ASP A 392 -5.24 -26.28 -26.96
N SER A 393 -6.40 -26.67 -27.52
CA SER A 393 -6.54 -27.89 -28.33
C SER A 393 -6.10 -27.70 -29.79
N ILE A 394 -5.95 -26.46 -30.26
CA ILE A 394 -5.45 -26.16 -31.61
C ILE A 394 -3.94 -25.87 -31.58
N PHE A 395 -3.49 -25.06 -30.62
CA PHE A 395 -2.12 -24.53 -30.55
C PHE A 395 -1.27 -25.13 -29.43
N ARG A 396 0.03 -25.34 -29.69
CA ARG A 396 1.02 -25.84 -28.71
C ARG A 396 1.36 -24.81 -27.63
N GLY A 397 1.43 -25.24 -26.39
CA GLY A 397 1.87 -24.43 -25.25
C GLY A 397 0.72 -23.72 -24.56
N ALA A 398 1.01 -22.72 -23.71
CA ALA A 398 0.02 -21.97 -22.96
C ALA A 398 -0.30 -20.62 -23.63
N ASN A 399 -0.67 -20.63 -24.92
CA ASN A 399 -0.81 -19.40 -25.70
C ASN A 399 -2.04 -18.59 -25.29
N PHE A 400 -3.14 -19.26 -24.90
CA PHE A 400 -4.31 -18.56 -24.38
C PHE A 400 -3.94 -17.65 -23.21
N CYS A 401 -3.29 -18.21 -22.17
CA CYS A 401 -2.82 -17.45 -21.02
C CYS A 401 -1.87 -16.32 -21.42
N LYS A 402 -0.96 -16.58 -22.37
CA LYS A 402 0.09 -15.63 -22.76
C LYS A 402 -0.41 -14.46 -23.60
N TYR A 403 -1.31 -14.67 -24.54
CA TYR A 403 -1.65 -13.68 -25.58
C TYR A 403 -3.13 -13.32 -25.68
N VAL A 404 -4.03 -14.06 -25.04
CA VAL A 404 -5.49 -13.91 -25.24
C VAL A 404 -6.21 -13.56 -23.94
N CYS A 405 -5.96 -14.31 -22.86
CA CYS A 405 -6.70 -14.23 -21.60
C CYS A 405 -6.68 -12.81 -21.00
N PRO A 406 -7.81 -12.07 -20.97
CA PRO A 406 -7.88 -10.73 -20.39
C PRO A 406 -7.59 -10.72 -18.89
N ILE A 407 -8.19 -11.67 -18.15
CA ILE A 407 -7.94 -11.87 -16.71
C ILE A 407 -6.45 -12.19 -16.46
N GLY A 408 -5.85 -13.00 -17.34
CA GLY A 408 -4.43 -13.32 -17.28
C GLY A 408 -3.56 -12.09 -17.49
N GLN A 409 -3.89 -11.20 -18.44
CA GLN A 409 -3.14 -9.96 -18.63
C GLN A 409 -3.32 -8.97 -17.49
N PHE A 410 -4.53 -8.84 -16.94
CA PHE A 410 -4.78 -8.07 -15.73
C PHE A 410 -3.84 -8.55 -14.61
N ASN A 411 -3.81 -9.84 -14.34
CA ASN A 411 -2.95 -10.44 -13.31
C ASN A 411 -1.46 -10.26 -13.61
N PHE A 412 -1.02 -10.49 -14.85
CA PHE A 412 0.39 -10.33 -15.24
C PHE A 412 0.87 -8.89 -15.07
N VAL A 413 0.06 -7.90 -15.41
CA VAL A 413 0.40 -6.50 -15.19
C VAL A 413 0.39 -6.18 -13.71
N SER A 414 -0.65 -6.56 -12.97
CA SER A 414 -0.75 -6.33 -11.52
C SER A 414 0.43 -6.96 -10.75
N SER A 415 0.92 -8.11 -11.21
CA SER A 415 2.06 -8.79 -10.60
C SER A 415 3.42 -8.07 -10.75
N LEU A 416 3.51 -7.00 -11.55
CA LEU A 416 4.73 -6.19 -11.72
C LEU A 416 5.11 -5.38 -10.47
N VAL A 417 4.14 -5.07 -9.60
CA VAL A 417 4.41 -4.40 -8.32
C VAL A 417 4.79 -5.38 -7.20
N SER A 418 4.61 -6.69 -7.44
CA SER A 418 4.79 -7.74 -6.44
C SER A 418 6.24 -7.93 -6.01
N PRO A 419 6.51 -8.23 -4.72
CA PRO A 419 7.86 -8.51 -4.24
C PRO A 419 8.35 -9.93 -4.60
N LEU A 420 7.49 -10.86 -5.00
CA LEU A 420 7.91 -12.24 -5.31
C LEU A 420 8.21 -12.44 -6.78
N ASP A 421 9.34 -13.05 -7.11
CA ASP A 421 9.71 -13.44 -8.48
C ASP A 421 10.44 -14.79 -8.52
N LEU A 422 10.07 -15.63 -9.49
CA LEU A 422 10.85 -16.82 -9.84
C LEU A 422 12.09 -16.44 -10.65
N GLY A 423 13.27 -16.81 -10.15
CA GLY A 423 14.51 -16.67 -10.90
C GLY A 423 15.60 -17.66 -10.48
N VAL A 424 16.78 -17.52 -11.08
CA VAL A 424 17.90 -18.45 -10.89
C VAL A 424 18.74 -18.06 -9.66
N LYS A 425 19.23 -19.07 -8.93
CA LYS A 425 20.15 -18.89 -7.78
C LYS A 425 21.56 -18.55 -8.28
N SER A 426 22.05 -19.29 -9.28
CA SER A 426 23.37 -19.11 -9.89
C SER A 426 23.29 -19.09 -11.41
N GLN A 427 23.85 -18.05 -12.03
CA GLN A 427 23.95 -17.99 -13.49
C GLN A 427 24.94 -19.01 -14.05
N SER A 428 26.01 -19.35 -13.33
CA SER A 428 27.03 -20.31 -13.78
C SER A 428 26.50 -21.75 -13.84
N THR A 429 25.62 -22.12 -12.91
CA THR A 429 24.93 -23.41 -12.94
C THR A 429 23.99 -23.49 -14.14
N CYS A 430 23.32 -22.40 -14.49
CA CYS A 430 22.49 -22.37 -15.70
C CYS A 430 23.30 -22.43 -17.00
N SER A 431 24.47 -21.79 -17.06
CA SER A 431 25.30 -21.82 -18.27
C SER A 431 25.94 -23.19 -18.53
N SER A 432 26.21 -23.96 -17.48
CA SER A 432 26.76 -25.32 -17.57
C SER A 432 25.69 -26.41 -17.78
N CYS A 433 24.40 -26.09 -17.63
CA CYS A 433 23.30 -27.05 -17.79
C CYS A 433 23.04 -27.37 -19.28
N SER A 434 23.29 -28.63 -19.67
CA SER A 434 23.12 -29.12 -21.04
C SER A 434 21.67 -29.50 -21.37
N THR A 435 20.93 -30.05 -20.40
CA THR A 435 19.58 -30.61 -20.61
C THR A 435 18.53 -29.53 -20.83
N ARG A 436 18.62 -28.43 -20.06
CA ARG A 436 17.68 -27.29 -20.08
C ARG A 436 16.22 -27.72 -19.84
N ASP A 437 16.04 -28.68 -18.95
CA ASP A 437 14.73 -29.27 -18.62
C ASP A 437 13.73 -28.24 -18.09
N CYS A 438 14.21 -27.15 -17.47
CA CYS A 438 13.35 -26.07 -16.99
C CYS A 438 12.51 -25.40 -18.11
N ILE A 439 12.94 -25.48 -19.38
CA ILE A 439 12.17 -25.00 -20.54
C ILE A 439 11.70 -26.15 -21.45
N ARG A 440 12.50 -27.21 -21.62
CA ARG A 440 12.14 -28.35 -22.49
C ARG A 440 11.19 -29.35 -21.84
N GLY A 441 11.28 -29.49 -20.51
CA GLY A 441 10.72 -30.63 -19.79
C GLY A 441 11.63 -31.85 -19.87
N ASN A 442 11.33 -32.83 -19.03
CA ASN A 442 11.92 -34.16 -18.99
C ASN A 442 10.79 -35.21 -18.88
N GLU A 443 11.14 -36.48 -18.70
CA GLU A 443 10.17 -37.59 -18.62
C GLU A 443 9.17 -37.47 -17.46
N ALA A 444 9.61 -36.89 -16.33
CA ALA A 444 8.80 -36.79 -15.12
C ALA A 444 8.01 -35.47 -15.03
N GLN A 445 8.49 -34.41 -15.66
CA GLN A 445 7.98 -33.06 -15.48
C GLN A 445 8.13 -32.22 -16.74
N ARG A 446 7.04 -31.54 -17.12
CA ARG A 446 7.02 -30.58 -18.23
C ARG A 446 7.89 -29.34 -17.96
N GLY A 447 8.38 -28.74 -19.04
CA GLY A 447 9.09 -27.46 -19.01
C GLY A 447 8.16 -26.25 -18.97
N CYS A 448 8.74 -25.05 -19.07
CA CYS A 448 7.98 -23.80 -19.12
C CYS A 448 7.20 -23.63 -20.44
N GLU A 449 5.89 -23.82 -20.38
CA GLU A 449 5.01 -23.81 -21.55
C GLU A 449 4.69 -22.42 -22.11
N LEU A 450 5.04 -21.39 -21.34
CA LEU A 450 5.02 -19.99 -21.76
C LEU A 450 6.32 -19.61 -22.48
N GLN A 451 7.23 -20.57 -22.63
CA GLN A 451 8.53 -20.44 -23.29
C GLN A 451 9.40 -19.36 -22.65
N LEU A 452 9.33 -19.24 -21.32
CA LEU A 452 10.18 -18.33 -20.56
C LEU A 452 11.51 -19.01 -20.26
N TYR A 453 12.57 -18.49 -20.87
CA TYR A 453 13.93 -18.92 -20.59
C TYR A 453 14.39 -18.33 -19.25
N LEU A 454 14.40 -19.17 -18.21
CA LEU A 454 14.66 -18.81 -16.81
C LEU A 454 15.91 -17.94 -16.59
N PRO A 455 17.08 -18.21 -17.24
CA PRO A 455 18.26 -17.37 -17.04
C PRO A 455 18.12 -15.92 -17.53
N MET A 456 17.14 -15.65 -18.40
CA MET A 456 16.78 -14.28 -18.85
C MET A 456 15.41 -13.83 -18.32
N LYS A 457 14.71 -14.67 -17.54
CA LYS A 457 13.42 -14.30 -16.94
C LYS A 457 13.69 -13.33 -15.80
N GLN A 458 13.02 -12.18 -15.85
CA GLN A 458 13.00 -11.22 -14.76
C GLN A 458 11.58 -10.69 -14.62
N GLY A 459 11.07 -10.74 -13.39
CA GLY A 459 9.73 -10.31 -13.09
C GLY A 459 8.65 -11.32 -13.43
N ASN A 460 7.41 -10.94 -13.15
CA ASN A 460 6.24 -11.82 -13.21
C ASN A 460 5.45 -11.76 -14.52
N MET A 461 5.74 -10.80 -15.39
CA MET A 461 5.08 -10.68 -16.69
C MET A 461 5.24 -11.96 -17.51
N ASP A 462 4.16 -12.44 -18.13
CA ASP A 462 4.03 -13.73 -18.83
C ASP A 462 4.22 -14.98 -17.96
N CYS A 463 4.50 -14.89 -16.65
CA CYS A 463 4.75 -16.05 -15.81
C CYS A 463 3.52 -16.43 -14.97
N THR A 464 2.95 -17.62 -15.20
CA THR A 464 1.78 -18.12 -14.41
C THR A 464 2.14 -18.71 -13.04
N LEU A 465 3.41 -18.62 -12.62
CA LEU A 465 3.90 -19.12 -11.34
C LEU A 465 3.62 -20.63 -11.12
N CYS A 466 3.57 -21.40 -12.21
CA CYS A 466 3.13 -22.79 -12.21
C CYS A 466 4.08 -23.80 -11.53
N MET A 467 5.30 -23.37 -11.19
CA MET A 467 6.38 -24.18 -10.61
C MET A 467 6.89 -25.34 -11.47
N ASP A 468 6.44 -25.49 -12.72
CA ASP A 468 6.88 -26.59 -13.60
C ASP A 468 8.40 -26.53 -13.84
N CYS A 469 8.94 -25.34 -14.04
CA CYS A 469 10.38 -25.14 -14.22
C CYS A 469 11.19 -25.52 -12.98
N VAL A 470 10.67 -25.25 -11.78
CA VAL A 470 11.31 -25.60 -10.49
C VAL A 470 11.39 -27.12 -10.37
N LYS A 471 10.27 -27.81 -10.63
CA LYS A 471 10.17 -29.27 -10.56
C LYS A 471 11.02 -29.98 -11.63
N ALA A 472 11.17 -29.37 -12.80
CA ALA A 472 11.95 -29.95 -13.90
C ALA A 472 13.47 -29.71 -13.77
N CYS A 473 13.92 -28.79 -12.92
CA CYS A 473 15.33 -28.40 -12.86
C CYS A 473 16.20 -29.51 -12.23
N PRO A 474 17.19 -30.08 -12.94
CA PRO A 474 18.03 -31.17 -12.40
C PRO A 474 19.04 -30.71 -11.34
N HIS A 475 19.23 -29.39 -11.19
CA HIS A 475 20.25 -28.81 -10.31
C HIS A 475 19.67 -28.01 -9.13
N ASP A 476 18.34 -28.05 -8.91
CA ASP A 476 17.63 -27.22 -7.92
C ASP A 476 18.06 -25.73 -7.91
N ASN A 477 18.30 -25.17 -9.09
CA ASN A 477 18.91 -23.84 -9.25
C ASN A 477 17.88 -22.71 -9.39
N ILE A 478 16.59 -22.98 -9.15
CA ILE A 478 15.51 -21.99 -9.25
C ILE A 478 15.00 -21.68 -7.85
N ALA A 479 14.83 -20.38 -7.58
CA ALA A 479 14.39 -19.84 -6.30
C ALA A 479 13.16 -18.96 -6.47
N LEU A 480 12.29 -18.96 -5.46
CA LEU A 480 11.22 -17.96 -5.31
C LEU A 480 11.77 -16.83 -4.46
N ARG A 481 12.22 -15.77 -5.11
CA ARG A 481 13.01 -14.70 -4.48
C ARG A 481 12.09 -13.59 -3.98
N VAL A 482 12.37 -13.07 -2.78
CA VAL A 482 11.80 -11.81 -2.30
C VAL A 482 12.67 -10.66 -2.78
N LEU A 483 12.05 -9.73 -3.51
CA LEU A 483 12.64 -8.55 -4.11
C LEU A 483 11.90 -7.30 -3.62
N PRO A 484 12.51 -6.11 -3.73
CA PRO A 484 11.81 -4.86 -3.48
C PRO A 484 10.58 -4.74 -4.39
N PRO A 485 9.44 -4.24 -3.90
CA PRO A 485 8.28 -3.97 -4.74
C PRO A 485 8.63 -2.95 -5.84
N VAL A 486 7.88 -2.94 -6.94
CA VAL A 486 8.02 -1.95 -8.03
C VAL A 486 9.37 -2.03 -8.79
N ARG A 487 10.26 -2.98 -8.44
CA ARG A 487 11.57 -3.19 -9.09
C ARG A 487 11.46 -3.32 -10.61
N ASP A 488 10.44 -4.03 -11.09
CA ASP A 488 10.25 -4.31 -12.51
C ASP A 488 9.82 -3.07 -13.32
N LEU A 489 9.25 -2.07 -12.65
CA LEU A 489 8.83 -0.80 -13.26
C LEU A 489 10.00 0.18 -13.39
N VAL A 490 10.93 0.14 -12.44
CA VAL A 490 12.10 1.04 -12.42
C VAL A 490 13.25 0.54 -13.31
N ASN A 491 13.46 -0.77 -13.35
CA ASN A 491 14.57 -1.36 -14.09
C ASN A 491 14.13 -1.83 -15.49
N ASP A 492 14.99 -1.62 -16.49
CA ASP A 492 14.75 -2.08 -17.86
C ASP A 492 15.77 -3.13 -18.36
N PRO A 493 15.90 -4.28 -17.67
CA PRO A 493 16.72 -5.38 -18.13
C PRO A 493 16.15 -6.03 -19.40
N ARG A 494 17.00 -6.77 -20.11
CA ARG A 494 16.55 -7.64 -21.20
C ARG A 494 15.88 -8.88 -20.60
N ARG A 495 14.58 -9.03 -20.85
CA ARG A 495 13.73 -10.13 -20.35
C ARG A 495 13.53 -11.21 -21.42
N SER A 496 13.29 -12.44 -20.96
CA SER A 496 12.83 -13.53 -21.82
C SER A 496 11.48 -13.20 -22.46
N SER A 497 11.25 -13.61 -23.72
CA SER A 497 10.05 -13.31 -24.53
C SER A 497 9.87 -11.84 -24.92
N LEU A 498 9.94 -10.92 -23.96
CA LEU A 498 9.52 -9.52 -24.10
C LEU A 498 10.66 -8.55 -24.43
N ARG A 499 11.92 -8.97 -24.26
CA ARG A 499 13.12 -8.11 -24.37
C ARG A 499 13.05 -6.94 -23.37
N ARG A 500 13.17 -5.69 -23.80
CA ARG A 500 13.13 -4.51 -22.93
C ARG A 500 11.75 -3.88 -22.93
N PHE A 501 11.24 -3.51 -21.77
CA PHE A 501 9.93 -2.86 -21.64
C PHE A 501 9.91 -1.47 -22.27
N SER A 502 11.03 -0.75 -22.26
CA SER A 502 11.17 0.53 -22.98
C SER A 502 10.84 0.46 -24.48
N ARG A 503 10.89 -0.74 -25.09
CA ARG A 503 10.60 -0.94 -26.51
C ARG A 503 9.22 -1.57 -26.76
N ARG A 504 8.52 -2.00 -25.72
CA ARG A 504 7.22 -2.71 -25.80
C ARG A 504 6.07 -1.75 -25.61
N PHE A 505 5.76 -1.02 -26.68
CA PHE A 505 4.63 -0.08 -26.71
C PHE A 505 3.30 -0.77 -26.44
N ASP A 506 3.12 -1.99 -26.95
CA ASP A 506 1.94 -2.82 -26.69
C ASP A 506 1.71 -3.09 -25.20
N VAL A 507 2.78 -3.39 -24.45
CA VAL A 507 2.71 -3.59 -22.99
C VAL A 507 2.41 -2.29 -22.27
N ALA A 508 3.04 -1.19 -22.67
CA ALA A 508 2.82 0.12 -22.06
C ALA A 508 1.38 0.62 -22.22
N VAL A 509 0.79 0.45 -23.42
CA VAL A 509 -0.61 0.79 -23.69
C VAL A 509 -1.56 -0.09 -22.85
N MET A 510 -1.27 -1.38 -22.72
CA MET A 510 -2.06 -2.29 -21.88
C MET A 510 -2.03 -1.90 -20.40
N VAL A 511 -0.85 -1.50 -19.90
CA VAL A 511 -0.68 -1.02 -18.52
C VAL A 511 -1.43 0.29 -18.30
N LEU A 512 -1.33 1.21 -19.26
CA LEU A 512 -2.05 2.47 -19.23
C LEU A 512 -3.57 2.26 -19.26
N LEU A 513 -4.06 1.34 -20.11
CA LEU A 513 -5.46 0.93 -20.12
C LEU A 513 -5.91 0.47 -18.73
N LEU A 514 -5.16 -0.43 -18.09
CA LEU A 514 -5.49 -0.92 -16.75
C LEU A 514 -5.51 0.17 -15.68
N ALA A 515 -4.54 1.09 -15.73
CA ALA A 515 -4.48 2.20 -14.80
C ALA A 515 -5.63 3.19 -15.02
N ILE A 516 -6.00 3.48 -16.27
CA ILE A 516 -7.10 4.40 -16.58
C ILE A 516 -8.46 3.76 -16.26
N SER A 517 -8.64 2.49 -16.60
CA SER A 517 -9.89 1.76 -16.35
C SER A 517 -10.26 1.68 -14.86
N SER A 518 -9.31 1.84 -13.94
CA SER A 518 -9.63 1.92 -12.50
C SER A 518 -10.48 3.14 -12.15
N ILE A 519 -10.19 4.29 -12.79
CA ILE A 519 -10.92 5.53 -12.60
C ILE A 519 -12.32 5.39 -13.18
N PHE A 520 -12.42 4.85 -14.40
CA PHE A 520 -13.73 4.66 -15.05
C PHE A 520 -14.60 3.67 -14.29
N ASN A 521 -14.06 2.51 -13.90
CA ASN A 521 -14.82 1.50 -13.16
C ASN A 521 -15.40 2.03 -11.84
N ALA A 522 -14.65 2.84 -11.09
CA ALA A 522 -15.17 3.46 -9.88
C ALA A 522 -16.06 4.69 -10.19
N GLY A 523 -15.70 5.48 -11.21
CA GLY A 523 -16.39 6.71 -11.57
C GLY A 523 -17.77 6.48 -12.17
N VAL A 524 -18.04 5.35 -12.83
CA VAL A 524 -19.39 5.04 -13.34
C VAL A 524 -20.34 4.53 -12.24
N MET A 525 -19.89 4.47 -10.99
CA MET A 525 -20.67 4.04 -9.82
C MET A 525 -20.91 5.17 -8.81
N ILE A 526 -20.65 6.42 -9.19
CA ILE A 526 -20.92 7.59 -8.34
C ILE A 526 -22.09 8.41 -8.91
N ALA A 527 -22.99 8.85 -8.04
CA ALA A 527 -24.22 9.56 -8.40
C ALA A 527 -24.04 10.64 -9.47
N PRO A 528 -23.12 11.63 -9.31
CA PRO A 528 -23.03 12.74 -10.26
C PRO A 528 -22.57 12.32 -11.67
N VAL A 529 -21.92 11.16 -11.81
CA VAL A 529 -21.54 10.62 -13.11
C VAL A 529 -22.68 9.79 -13.69
N VAL A 530 -23.34 8.97 -12.85
CA VAL A 530 -24.49 8.15 -13.25
C VAL A 530 -25.60 9.04 -13.79
N ASP A 531 -26.01 10.07 -13.05
CA ASP A 531 -27.09 11.00 -13.40
C ASP A 531 -26.85 11.66 -14.77
N ARG A 532 -25.65 12.25 -14.94
CA ARG A 532 -25.29 12.91 -16.20
C ARG A 532 -25.19 11.93 -17.36
N LEU A 533 -24.74 10.72 -17.11
CA LEU A 533 -24.61 9.70 -18.14
C LEU A 533 -26.00 9.19 -18.56
N SER A 534 -26.94 9.01 -17.62
CA SER A 534 -28.33 8.69 -17.94
C SER A 534 -29.01 9.80 -18.72
N ASP A 535 -28.83 11.07 -18.34
CA ASP A 535 -29.39 12.21 -19.08
C ASP A 535 -28.84 12.27 -20.51
N PHE A 536 -27.53 12.04 -20.67
CA PHE A 536 -26.88 12.03 -21.97
C PHE A 536 -27.35 10.88 -22.86
N GLU A 537 -27.46 9.67 -22.30
CA GLU A 537 -27.95 8.47 -23.01
C GLU A 537 -29.42 8.62 -23.41
N ALA A 538 -30.25 9.23 -22.54
CA ALA A 538 -31.65 9.54 -22.85
C ALA A 538 -31.75 10.56 -24.00
N ALA A 539 -30.88 11.57 -24.03
CA ALA A 539 -30.83 12.56 -25.11
C ALA A 539 -30.24 12.02 -26.43
N HIS A 540 -29.38 10.99 -26.37
CA HIS A 540 -28.67 10.46 -27.54
C HIS A 540 -28.72 8.92 -27.62
N PRO A 541 -29.81 8.34 -28.14
CA PRO A 541 -30.03 6.89 -28.17
C PRO A 541 -28.94 6.09 -28.89
N PHE A 542 -28.27 6.68 -29.89
CA PHE A 542 -27.13 6.03 -30.55
C PHE A 542 -25.99 5.74 -29.57
N PHE A 543 -25.66 6.65 -28.66
CA PHE A 543 -24.58 6.47 -27.69
C PHE A 543 -25.00 5.53 -26.54
N ALA A 544 -26.29 5.33 -26.31
CA ALA A 544 -26.82 4.30 -25.43
C ALA A 544 -26.75 2.88 -26.05
N SER A 545 -26.66 2.77 -27.39
CA SER A 545 -26.50 1.47 -28.06
C SER A 545 -25.18 0.80 -27.72
N GLY A 546 -25.10 -0.53 -27.88
CA GLY A 546 -23.87 -1.28 -27.64
C GLY A 546 -22.70 -0.80 -28.53
N VAL A 547 -22.96 -0.50 -29.80
CA VAL A 547 -21.91 -0.02 -30.73
C VAL A 547 -21.50 1.41 -30.41
N GLY A 548 -22.46 2.29 -30.11
CA GLY A 548 -22.18 3.69 -29.81
C GLY A 548 -21.43 3.86 -28.49
N SER A 549 -21.83 3.18 -27.43
CA SER A 549 -21.14 3.23 -26.13
C SER A 549 -19.73 2.64 -26.20
N LEU A 550 -19.52 1.56 -26.97
CA LEU A 550 -18.18 1.02 -27.22
C LEU A 550 -17.31 2.00 -27.98
N ALA A 551 -17.86 2.67 -29.01
CA ALA A 551 -17.14 3.68 -29.77
C ALA A 551 -16.75 4.88 -28.89
N VAL A 552 -17.62 5.30 -27.96
CA VAL A 552 -17.32 6.34 -26.97
C VAL A 552 -16.20 5.89 -26.03
N ALA A 553 -16.31 4.70 -25.45
CA ALA A 553 -15.26 4.16 -24.57
C ALA A 553 -13.90 4.06 -25.27
N ALA A 554 -13.87 3.58 -26.51
CA ALA A 554 -12.66 3.51 -27.32
C ALA A 554 -12.12 4.92 -27.64
N SER A 555 -12.98 5.88 -27.98
CA SER A 555 -12.58 7.26 -28.29
C SER A 555 -11.97 7.95 -27.08
N ILE A 556 -12.59 7.81 -25.90
CA ILE A 556 -12.06 8.34 -24.64
C ILE A 556 -10.68 7.75 -24.35
N PHE A 557 -10.51 6.43 -24.49
CA PHE A 557 -9.22 5.78 -24.29
C PHE A 557 -8.16 6.29 -25.28
N LEU A 558 -8.50 6.48 -26.56
CA LEU A 558 -7.60 7.03 -27.57
C LEU A 558 -7.19 8.48 -27.27
N VAL A 559 -8.11 9.32 -26.80
CA VAL A 559 -7.82 10.69 -26.37
C VAL A 559 -6.85 10.69 -25.19
N LEU A 560 -7.08 9.85 -24.18
CA LEU A 560 -6.19 9.75 -23.02
C LEU A 560 -4.82 9.15 -23.37
N LEU A 561 -4.78 8.22 -24.33
CA LEU A 561 -3.54 7.70 -24.89
C LEU A 561 -2.75 8.81 -25.61
N ALA A 562 -3.42 9.64 -26.41
CA ALA A 562 -2.82 10.78 -27.08
C ALA A 562 -2.30 11.82 -26.06
N ALA A 563 -3.08 12.11 -25.01
CA ALA A 563 -2.66 13.00 -23.92
C ALA A 563 -1.44 12.44 -23.15
N SER A 564 -1.40 11.13 -22.92
CA SER A 564 -0.25 10.47 -22.29
C SER A 564 0.99 10.51 -23.19
N TRP A 565 0.80 10.44 -24.51
CA TRP A 565 1.87 10.58 -25.49
C TRP A 565 2.41 12.02 -25.56
N THR A 566 1.54 13.03 -25.56
CA THR A 566 1.96 14.45 -25.51
C THR A 566 2.67 14.77 -24.20
N PHE A 567 2.20 14.22 -23.08
CA PHE A 567 2.90 14.30 -21.80
C PHE A 567 4.29 13.66 -21.84
N ALA A 568 4.43 12.47 -22.43
CA ALA A 568 5.74 11.84 -22.62
C ALA A 568 6.67 12.68 -23.51
N LYS A 569 6.12 13.36 -24.54
CA LYS A 569 6.88 14.31 -25.36
C LYS A 569 7.33 15.53 -24.54
N ALA A 570 6.50 16.05 -23.64
CA ALA A 570 6.88 17.14 -22.74
C ALA A 570 8.03 16.73 -21.79
N LEU A 571 7.96 15.54 -21.20
CA LEU A 571 9.05 14.98 -20.39
C LEU A 571 10.33 14.77 -21.20
N GLN A 572 10.20 14.38 -22.47
CA GLN A 572 11.32 14.14 -23.35
C GLN A 572 12.19 15.40 -23.56
N ILE A 573 11.59 16.59 -23.60
CA ILE A 573 12.30 17.87 -23.81
C ILE A 573 13.43 18.05 -22.78
N PHE A 574 13.21 17.55 -21.56
CA PHE A 574 14.16 17.64 -20.45
C PHE A 574 15.00 16.36 -20.25
N SER A 575 14.78 15.34 -21.08
CA SER A 575 15.42 14.03 -20.98
C SER A 575 16.62 13.87 -21.93
N THR A 576 17.57 13.01 -21.56
CA THR A 576 18.63 12.50 -22.44
C THR A 576 18.12 11.51 -23.49
N GLU A 577 16.93 10.93 -23.31
CA GLU A 577 16.35 9.93 -24.21
C GLU A 577 15.70 10.57 -25.45
N LYS A 578 16.29 10.34 -26.62
CA LYS A 578 15.83 10.90 -27.91
C LYS A 578 14.56 10.27 -28.48
N SER A 579 14.02 9.21 -27.88
CA SER A 579 12.80 8.55 -28.36
C SER A 579 11.62 8.80 -27.42
N VAL A 580 10.58 9.51 -27.89
CA VAL A 580 9.31 9.69 -27.16
C VAL A 580 8.73 8.35 -26.75
N ARG A 581 8.82 7.34 -27.63
CA ARG A 581 8.33 5.99 -27.36
C ARG A 581 8.97 5.38 -26.12
N THR A 582 10.28 5.53 -25.95
CA THR A 582 11.00 5.03 -24.76
C THR A 582 10.49 5.74 -23.50
N VAL A 583 10.38 7.07 -23.54
CA VAL A 583 9.87 7.87 -22.41
C VAL A 583 8.45 7.44 -22.05
N PHE A 584 7.55 7.40 -23.04
CA PHE A 584 6.17 6.94 -22.88
C PHE A 584 6.10 5.56 -22.25
N CYS A 585 6.83 4.57 -22.79
CA CYS A 585 6.76 3.20 -22.26
C CYS A 585 7.19 3.12 -20.79
N ARG A 586 8.22 3.87 -20.39
CA ARG A 586 8.72 3.84 -19.01
C ARG A 586 7.78 4.55 -18.04
N PHE A 587 7.27 5.73 -18.41
CA PHE A 587 6.37 6.49 -17.54
C PHE A 587 4.94 5.91 -17.47
N ALA A 588 4.44 5.30 -18.55
CA ALA A 588 3.18 4.55 -18.50
C ALA A 588 3.26 3.37 -17.50
N LEU A 589 4.39 2.65 -17.47
CA LEU A 589 4.64 1.61 -16.48
C LEU A 589 4.78 2.17 -15.06
N ALA A 590 5.36 3.36 -14.90
CA ALA A 590 5.52 4.00 -13.60
C ALA A 590 4.19 4.45 -12.96
N LEU A 591 3.12 4.65 -13.75
CA LEU A 591 1.78 5.01 -13.28
C LEU A 591 1.01 3.81 -12.67
N LEU A 592 1.45 2.58 -12.97
CA LEU A 592 0.76 1.36 -12.57
C LEU A 592 0.45 1.26 -11.06
N PRO A 593 1.36 1.59 -10.12
CA PRO A 593 1.08 1.45 -8.69
C PRO A 593 -0.12 2.28 -8.24
N LEU A 594 -0.28 3.51 -8.74
CA LEU A 594 -1.42 4.37 -8.42
C LEU A 594 -2.73 3.83 -9.00
N GLY A 595 -2.73 3.35 -10.25
CA GLY A 595 -3.90 2.71 -10.85
C GLY A 595 -4.32 1.42 -10.11
N LEU A 596 -3.37 0.58 -9.70
CA LEU A 596 -3.66 -0.61 -8.89
C LEU A 596 -4.14 -0.26 -7.48
N ALA A 597 -3.62 0.80 -6.88
CA ALA A 597 -4.11 1.30 -5.61
C ALA A 597 -5.56 1.78 -5.70
N MET A 598 -5.92 2.46 -6.80
CA MET A 598 -7.32 2.83 -7.08
C MET A 598 -8.19 1.59 -7.20
N TRP A 599 -7.79 0.58 -7.99
CA TRP A 599 -8.50 -0.69 -8.05
C TRP A 599 -8.67 -1.33 -6.67
N ALA A 600 -7.61 -1.36 -5.86
CA ALA A 600 -7.60 -2.03 -4.56
C ALA A 600 -8.48 -1.31 -3.55
N ALA A 601 -8.42 0.01 -3.49
CA ALA A 601 -9.27 0.81 -2.61
C ALA A 601 -10.76 0.67 -2.98
N HIS A 602 -11.11 0.68 -4.28
CA HIS A 602 -12.48 0.50 -4.73
C HIS A 602 -13.01 -0.90 -4.43
N LEU A 603 -12.23 -1.94 -4.74
CA LEU A 603 -12.65 -3.33 -4.53
C LEU A 603 -12.70 -3.74 -3.06
N LEU A 604 -11.91 -3.10 -2.21
CA LEU A 604 -11.97 -3.30 -0.76
C LEU A 604 -13.31 -2.87 -0.17
N PHE A 605 -13.94 -1.84 -0.74
CA PHE A 605 -15.29 -1.43 -0.35
C PHE A 605 -16.31 -2.53 -0.60
N HIS A 606 -16.34 -3.06 -1.83
CA HIS A 606 -17.26 -4.15 -2.20
C HIS A 606 -17.03 -5.41 -1.38
N MET A 607 -15.77 -5.71 -1.03
CA MET A 607 -15.45 -6.83 -0.15
C MET A 607 -15.97 -6.61 1.27
N ALA A 608 -15.76 -5.42 1.83
CA ALA A 608 -16.21 -5.07 3.18
C ALA A 608 -17.75 -5.13 3.28
N THR A 609 -18.46 -4.59 2.30
CA THR A 609 -19.93 -4.59 2.28
C THR A 609 -20.54 -5.97 2.03
N ALA A 610 -19.84 -6.86 1.32
CA ALA A 610 -20.30 -8.22 1.04
C ALA A 610 -20.04 -9.23 2.18
N THR A 611 -19.29 -8.85 3.22
CA THR A 611 -18.99 -9.79 4.33
C THR A 611 -20.25 -10.29 5.05
N SER A 612 -21.26 -9.44 5.20
CA SER A 612 -22.53 -9.77 5.87
C SER A 612 -23.42 -10.69 5.02
N SER A 613 -23.34 -10.61 3.69
CA SER A 613 -24.13 -11.44 2.77
C SER A 613 -23.46 -12.79 2.45
N PHE A 614 -22.22 -13.01 2.88
CA PHE A 614 -21.46 -14.22 2.57
C PHE A 614 -22.15 -15.50 3.08
N MET A 615 -22.51 -15.56 4.37
CA MET A 615 -23.13 -16.75 4.94
C MET A 615 -24.54 -17.02 4.37
N PRO A 616 -25.43 -16.00 4.24
CA PRO A 616 -26.70 -16.17 3.52
C PRO A 616 -26.55 -16.72 2.10
N THR A 617 -25.54 -16.24 1.35
CA THR A 617 -25.24 -16.72 -0.01
C THR A 617 -24.89 -18.20 0.01
N LEU A 618 -24.01 -18.64 0.91
CA LEU A 618 -23.61 -20.04 1.01
C LEU A 618 -24.79 -20.96 1.34
N THR A 619 -25.64 -20.53 2.29
CA THR A 619 -26.86 -21.28 2.66
C THR A 619 -27.81 -21.38 1.46
N HIS A 620 -28.05 -20.28 0.75
CA HIS A 620 -28.90 -20.28 -0.44
C HIS A 620 -28.35 -21.22 -1.53
N ALA A 621 -27.07 -21.09 -1.86
CA ALA A 621 -26.42 -21.92 -2.86
C ALA A 621 -26.45 -23.41 -2.48
N TRP A 622 -26.26 -23.74 -1.20
CA TRP A 622 -26.36 -25.11 -0.72
C TRP A 622 -27.75 -25.71 -0.98
N HIS A 623 -28.81 -24.97 -0.67
CA HIS A 623 -30.19 -25.42 -0.94
C HIS A 623 -30.49 -25.53 -2.43
N ALA A 624 -30.04 -24.56 -3.23
CA ALA A 624 -30.21 -24.58 -4.68
C ALA A 624 -29.50 -25.77 -5.35
N LEU A 625 -28.33 -26.17 -4.83
CA LEU A 625 -27.55 -27.30 -5.36
C LEU A 625 -28.06 -28.67 -4.88
N THR A 626 -28.63 -28.76 -3.67
CA THR A 626 -29.11 -30.01 -3.08
C THR A 626 -30.59 -30.31 -3.35
N GLY A 627 -31.33 -29.38 -3.95
CA GLY A 627 -32.76 -29.56 -4.27
C GLY A 627 -33.67 -29.50 -3.04
N GLY A 628 -33.20 -28.96 -1.92
CA GLY A 628 -34.00 -28.80 -0.71
C GLY A 628 -35.04 -27.68 -0.86
N ALA A 629 -36.31 -27.98 -0.59
CA ALA A 629 -37.37 -26.97 -0.53
C ALA A 629 -37.09 -25.94 0.57
N HIS A 630 -37.29 -24.66 0.26
CA HIS A 630 -37.07 -23.54 1.19
C HIS A 630 -38.09 -23.53 2.34
N PRO A 631 -37.65 -23.42 3.62
CA PRO A 631 -38.53 -22.98 4.71
C PRO A 631 -38.65 -21.45 4.83
N HIS A 632 -37.82 -20.66 4.12
CA HIS A 632 -37.63 -19.23 4.43
C HIS A 632 -37.90 -18.24 3.29
N ALA A 633 -38.44 -18.68 2.14
CA ALA A 633 -38.79 -17.76 1.06
C ALA A 633 -39.91 -16.77 1.44
N MET A 634 -40.75 -17.09 2.43
CA MET A 634 -41.81 -16.18 2.91
C MET A 634 -41.36 -15.23 4.03
N SER A 635 -40.37 -15.59 4.87
CA SER A 635 -40.02 -14.77 6.04
C SER A 635 -39.15 -13.55 5.71
N ALA A 636 -38.30 -13.62 4.68
CA ALA A 636 -37.51 -12.48 4.23
C ALA A 636 -38.35 -11.43 3.47
N MET A 637 -39.37 -11.87 2.72
CA MET A 637 -40.35 -10.97 2.12
C MET A 637 -41.32 -10.38 3.15
N ALA A 638 -41.71 -11.13 4.18
CA ALA A 638 -42.56 -10.61 5.26
C ALA A 638 -41.87 -9.52 6.10
N GLY A 639 -40.54 -9.59 6.29
CA GLY A 639 -39.76 -8.55 6.99
C GLY A 639 -39.68 -7.22 6.23
N MET A 640 -39.69 -7.25 4.89
CA MET A 640 -39.71 -6.03 4.05
C MET A 640 -41.14 -5.55 3.71
N GLN A 641 -42.11 -6.45 3.57
CA GLN A 641 -43.52 -6.08 3.34
C GLN A 641 -44.22 -5.57 4.61
N GLY A 642 -43.77 -5.96 5.81
CA GLY A 642 -44.29 -5.46 7.08
C GLY A 642 -44.09 -3.94 7.29
N MET A 643 -43.10 -3.33 6.62
CA MET A 643 -42.93 -1.87 6.61
C MET A 643 -43.80 -1.15 5.57
N SER A 644 -44.31 -1.86 4.55
CA SER A 644 -45.17 -1.29 3.51
C SER A 644 -46.67 -1.32 3.83
N GLN A 645 -47.11 -2.17 4.78
CA GLN A 645 -48.52 -2.32 5.13
C GLN A 645 -48.99 -1.46 6.33
N MET A 646 -48.11 -0.75 7.03
CA MET A 646 -48.52 0.25 8.03
C MET A 646 -48.96 1.60 7.42
N GLY A 647 -48.86 1.77 6.09
CA GLY A 647 -49.20 3.02 5.40
C GLY A 647 -50.62 3.13 4.86
N ASN A 648 -51.50 2.14 5.05
CA ASN A 648 -52.78 2.06 4.34
C ASN A 648 -54.00 1.80 5.23
N MET A 649 -54.10 2.49 6.39
CA MET A 649 -55.37 2.64 7.11
C MET A 649 -55.93 4.06 6.91
N PRO A 650 -57.15 4.22 6.36
CA PRO A 650 -57.77 5.53 6.20
C PRO A 650 -58.44 5.96 7.50
N GLY A 651 -57.96 7.05 8.09
CA GLY A 651 -58.66 7.71 9.20
C GLY A 651 -57.81 8.02 10.42
N MET A 652 -56.78 8.85 10.28
CA MET A 652 -56.29 9.71 11.36
C MET A 652 -55.44 10.83 10.76
N ASN A 653 -56.01 12.03 10.68
CA ASN A 653 -55.25 13.26 10.44
C ASN A 653 -54.37 13.52 11.66
N MET A 654 -53.06 13.44 11.50
CA MET A 654 -52.10 14.05 12.44
C MET A 654 -51.26 15.09 11.71
N ASP A 655 -51.18 16.25 12.35
CA ASP A 655 -50.50 17.48 11.94
C ASP A 655 -49.10 17.25 11.35
N MET A 656 -48.90 17.74 10.13
CA MET A 656 -47.63 17.77 9.38
C MET A 656 -46.90 19.11 9.57
N SER A 657 -46.68 19.53 10.82
CA SER A 657 -45.94 20.78 11.12
C SER A 657 -44.79 20.60 12.13
N GLY A 658 -44.48 19.36 12.53
CA GLY A 658 -43.48 19.05 13.57
C GLY A 658 -42.53 17.89 13.29
N MET A 659 -42.37 17.44 12.05
CA MET A 659 -41.36 16.42 11.70
C MET A 659 -40.36 17.00 10.71
N GLY A 660 -39.23 17.44 11.24
CA GLY A 660 -38.07 17.82 10.44
C GLY A 660 -37.70 16.70 9.48
N ALA A 661 -37.41 17.10 8.24
CA ALA A 661 -36.96 16.26 7.16
C ALA A 661 -36.03 15.13 7.64
N MET A 662 -36.49 13.88 7.53
CA MET A 662 -35.59 12.72 7.57
C MET A 662 -34.67 12.80 6.35
N THR A 663 -33.50 13.38 6.59
CA THR A 663 -32.34 13.35 5.71
C THR A 663 -31.83 11.91 5.61
N MET A 664 -32.44 11.07 4.77
CA MET A 664 -31.79 9.87 4.22
C MET A 664 -30.80 10.26 3.13
N VAL A 665 -29.80 11.09 3.48
CA VAL A 665 -28.74 11.56 2.60
C VAL A 665 -27.38 11.27 3.26
N SER A 666 -26.68 10.28 2.69
CA SER A 666 -25.21 10.18 2.59
C SER A 666 -24.31 10.11 3.86
N LYS A 667 -24.58 9.24 4.84
CA LYS A 667 -23.64 8.96 5.95
C LYS A 667 -23.13 7.51 6.19
N PRO A 668 -23.17 6.52 5.27
CA PRO A 668 -22.59 5.20 5.61
C PRO A 668 -21.06 5.12 5.52
N ILE A 669 -20.38 6.02 4.79
CA ILE A 669 -18.93 5.91 4.50
C ILE A 669 -18.05 6.04 5.76
N GLN A 670 -18.51 6.79 6.76
CA GLN A 670 -17.73 7.07 7.98
C GLN A 670 -17.93 6.04 9.11
N LEU A 671 -18.89 5.11 8.98
CA LEU A 671 -19.36 4.30 10.12
C LEU A 671 -19.28 2.78 9.92
N MET A 672 -18.74 2.29 8.80
CA MET A 672 -18.37 0.88 8.68
C MET A 672 -17.08 0.62 9.49
N LEU A 673 -17.26 0.47 10.80
CA LEU A 673 -16.26 -0.04 11.72
C LEU A 673 -15.96 -1.50 11.36
N ILE A 674 -14.69 -1.83 11.19
CA ILE A 674 -14.27 -3.23 11.15
C ILE A 674 -14.55 -3.81 12.55
N PRO A 675 -15.34 -4.89 12.69
CA PRO A 675 -15.61 -5.47 14.00
C PRO A 675 -14.30 -5.81 14.72
N GLY A 676 -14.03 -5.16 15.86
CA GLY A 676 -12.84 -5.39 16.68
C GLY A 676 -11.64 -4.47 16.44
N ALA A 677 -11.72 -3.48 15.55
CA ALA A 677 -10.68 -2.45 15.39
C ALA A 677 -11.25 -1.06 15.73
N GLU A 678 -11.20 -0.67 17.01
CA GLU A 678 -11.54 0.68 17.44
C GLU A 678 -10.60 1.69 16.74
N GLY A 679 -11.16 2.57 15.91
CA GLY A 679 -10.45 3.69 15.27
C GLY A 679 -10.05 3.54 13.79
N LEU A 680 -10.20 2.37 13.15
CA LEU A 680 -9.91 2.19 11.71
C LEU A 680 -11.21 2.13 10.88
N ASN A 681 -11.61 3.27 10.32
CA ASN A 681 -12.71 3.33 9.34
C ASN A 681 -12.24 2.85 7.95
N LEU A 682 -13.10 2.16 7.20
CA LEU A 682 -12.84 1.68 5.83
C LEU A 682 -12.27 2.78 4.90
N PHE A 683 -12.78 4.00 5.05
CA PHE A 683 -12.31 5.17 4.31
C PHE A 683 -10.82 5.48 4.55
N HIS A 684 -10.33 5.36 5.80
CA HIS A 684 -8.90 5.53 6.08
C HIS A 684 -8.08 4.47 5.37
N LEU A 685 -8.52 3.21 5.39
CA LEU A 685 -7.81 2.13 4.71
C LEU A 685 -7.72 2.34 3.18
N GLN A 686 -8.78 2.88 2.56
CA GLN A 686 -8.80 3.26 1.15
C GLN A 686 -7.81 4.39 0.84
N ILE A 687 -7.79 5.44 1.66
CA ILE A 687 -6.83 6.55 1.52
C ILE A 687 -5.40 6.02 1.67
N TRP A 688 -5.13 5.20 2.69
CA TRP A 688 -3.79 4.62 2.89
C TRP A 688 -3.32 3.81 1.68
N MET A 689 -4.23 3.05 1.05
CA MET A 689 -3.93 2.32 -0.17
C MET A 689 -3.56 3.27 -1.32
N LEU A 690 -4.32 4.34 -1.52
CA LEU A 690 -4.04 5.38 -2.52
C LEU A 690 -2.72 6.11 -2.25
N ASP A 691 -2.44 6.46 -0.99
CA ASP A 691 -1.21 7.13 -0.57
C ASP A 691 0.00 6.26 -0.87
N LEU A 692 -0.07 4.96 -0.55
CA LEU A 692 0.97 4.00 -0.91
C LEU A 692 1.16 3.91 -2.44
N GLY A 693 0.06 3.88 -3.20
CA GLY A 693 0.09 3.88 -4.67
C GLY A 693 0.74 5.14 -5.25
N LEU A 694 0.42 6.32 -4.71
CA LEU A 694 1.02 7.59 -5.09
C LEU A 694 2.51 7.61 -4.74
N LEU A 695 2.89 7.21 -3.53
CA LEU A 695 4.28 7.15 -3.10
C LEU A 695 5.13 6.24 -4.00
N PHE A 696 4.62 5.05 -4.35
CA PHE A 696 5.32 4.14 -5.26
C PHE A 696 5.42 4.69 -6.69
N THR A 697 4.40 5.41 -7.16
CA THR A 697 4.36 6.07 -8.48
C THR A 697 5.36 7.23 -8.55
N LEU A 698 5.40 8.07 -7.51
CA LEU A 698 6.39 9.15 -7.37
C LEU A 698 7.81 8.59 -7.26
N TYR A 699 8.01 7.53 -6.48
CA TYR A 699 9.29 6.83 -6.38
C TYR A 699 9.75 6.28 -7.73
N ALA A 700 8.87 5.60 -8.46
CA ALA A 700 9.19 5.05 -9.77
C ALA A 700 9.57 6.15 -10.76
N GLY A 701 8.78 7.22 -10.84
CA GLY A 701 9.09 8.37 -11.69
C GLY A 701 10.40 9.04 -11.31
N TRP A 702 10.67 9.24 -10.01
CA TRP A 702 11.94 9.81 -9.56
C TRP A 702 13.16 8.97 -9.97
N ARG A 703 13.06 7.64 -9.87
CA ARG A 703 14.12 6.74 -10.34
C ARG A 703 14.34 6.84 -11.84
N LEU A 704 13.26 6.93 -12.61
CA LEU A 704 13.35 7.10 -14.07
C LEU A 704 13.98 8.44 -14.44
N VAL A 705 13.56 9.53 -13.81
CA VAL A 705 14.14 10.87 -14.03
C VAL A 705 15.63 10.87 -13.72
N ARG A 706 16.07 10.26 -12.61
CA ARG A 706 17.51 10.16 -12.30
C ARG A 706 18.33 9.43 -13.36
N GLN A 707 17.75 8.45 -14.05
CA GLN A 707 18.42 7.72 -15.12
C GLN A 707 18.41 8.50 -16.45
N MET A 708 17.49 9.45 -16.61
CA MET A 708 17.13 10.05 -17.89
C MET A 708 17.36 11.57 -17.93
N ALA A 709 17.73 12.23 -16.84
CA ALA A 709 18.00 13.67 -16.80
C ALA A 709 19.49 13.96 -17.01
N SER A 710 19.80 14.99 -17.81
CA SER A 710 21.17 15.44 -18.07
C SER A 710 21.72 16.41 -17.02
N SER A 711 20.84 17.09 -16.27
CA SER A 711 21.21 18.10 -15.27
C SER A 711 20.20 18.14 -14.12
N ALA A 712 20.58 18.74 -12.99
CA ALA A 712 19.68 18.91 -11.84
C ALA A 712 18.44 19.75 -12.18
N ARG A 713 18.59 20.81 -12.99
CA ARG A 713 17.46 21.66 -13.44
C ARG A 713 16.45 20.85 -14.27
N ASN A 714 16.95 20.05 -15.20
CA ASN A 714 16.11 19.18 -16.03
C ASN A 714 15.43 18.09 -15.20
N ALA A 715 16.15 17.52 -14.22
CA ALA A 715 15.58 16.56 -13.29
C ALA A 715 14.42 17.17 -12.49
N VAL A 716 14.59 18.40 -11.97
CA VAL A 716 13.51 19.12 -11.26
C VAL A 716 12.32 19.34 -12.18
N ALA A 717 12.52 19.83 -13.41
CA ALA A 717 11.42 20.04 -14.36
C ALA A 717 10.63 18.75 -14.66
N MET A 718 11.33 17.64 -14.95
CA MET A 718 10.66 16.34 -15.18
C MET A 718 9.92 15.84 -13.94
N LEU A 719 10.53 15.99 -12.76
CA LEU A 719 9.91 15.59 -11.49
C LEU A 719 8.65 16.40 -11.18
N THR A 720 8.69 17.72 -11.42
CA THR A 720 7.52 18.58 -11.22
C THR A 720 6.38 18.18 -12.16
N LEU A 721 6.67 17.98 -13.45
CA LEU A 721 5.66 17.51 -14.42
C LEU A 721 5.08 16.14 -14.01
N TRP A 722 5.93 15.21 -13.58
CA TRP A 722 5.49 13.91 -13.11
C TRP A 722 4.64 13.99 -11.84
N ALA A 723 5.09 14.75 -10.85
CA ALA A 723 4.37 14.93 -9.59
C ALA A 723 3.02 15.62 -9.79
N LEU A 724 2.93 16.63 -10.66
CA LEU A 724 1.66 17.29 -11.00
C LEU A 724 0.69 16.31 -11.68
N SER A 725 1.16 15.54 -12.66
CA SER A 725 0.31 14.56 -13.35
C SER A 725 -0.18 13.43 -12.42
N SER A 726 0.70 12.91 -11.56
CA SER A 726 0.37 11.86 -10.58
C SER A 726 -0.54 12.40 -9.47
N GLY A 727 -0.31 13.65 -9.05
CA GLY A 727 -1.15 14.36 -8.09
C GLY A 727 -2.54 14.64 -8.63
N LEU A 728 -2.68 14.99 -9.92
CA LEU A 728 -3.99 15.14 -10.57
C LEU A 728 -4.75 13.80 -10.62
N PHE A 729 -4.08 12.71 -11.02
CA PHE A 729 -4.67 11.37 -11.01
C PHE A 729 -5.15 11.00 -9.59
N TYR A 730 -4.32 11.22 -8.57
CA TYR A 730 -4.66 10.98 -7.17
C TYR A 730 -5.83 11.84 -6.71
N ALA A 731 -5.85 13.14 -7.06
CA ALA A 731 -6.96 14.04 -6.72
C ALA A 731 -8.29 13.58 -7.33
N ILE A 732 -8.28 13.08 -8.57
CA ILE A 732 -9.46 12.48 -9.20
C ILE A 732 -9.92 11.24 -8.41
N CYS A 733 -8.99 10.38 -7.97
CA CYS A 733 -9.31 9.20 -7.16
C CYS A 733 -9.96 9.60 -5.82
N ILE A 734 -9.41 10.61 -5.13
CA ILE A 734 -9.97 11.12 -3.88
C ILE A 734 -11.36 11.73 -4.12
N TRP A 735 -11.54 12.51 -5.18
CA TRP A 735 -12.83 13.08 -5.53
C TRP A 735 -13.90 12.00 -5.75
N ILE A 736 -13.57 10.92 -6.47
CA ILE A 736 -14.48 9.79 -6.67
C ILE A 736 -14.91 9.17 -5.32
N TYR A 737 -13.98 8.99 -4.39
CA TYR A 737 -14.29 8.38 -3.09
C TYR A 737 -15.02 9.28 -2.10
N THR A 738 -15.03 10.58 -2.32
CA THR A 738 -15.85 11.50 -1.53
C THR A 738 -17.26 11.68 -2.09
N GLN A 739 -17.57 11.12 -3.26
CA GLN A 739 -18.91 11.15 -3.83
C GLN A 739 -19.80 10.03 -3.26
N PRO A 740 -21.12 10.25 -3.17
CA PRO A 740 -22.07 9.19 -2.88
C PRO A 740 -22.02 8.13 -3.99
N MET A 741 -21.96 6.86 -3.59
CA MET A 741 -21.98 5.74 -4.52
C MET A 741 -23.42 5.39 -4.90
N GLU A 742 -23.68 5.33 -6.20
CA GLU A 742 -24.92 4.86 -6.78
C GLU A 742 -24.60 3.77 -7.80
N MET A 743 -25.07 2.56 -7.51
CA MET A 743 -24.83 1.44 -8.42
C MET A 743 -25.82 1.49 -9.57
N ARG A 744 -25.26 1.64 -10.79
CA ARG A 744 -26.01 1.58 -12.04
C ARG A 744 -26.73 0.23 -12.16
N GLY A 745 -28.04 0.25 -12.45
CA GLY A 745 -28.84 -0.96 -12.65
C GLY A 745 -29.50 -1.58 -11.41
N MET A 746 -29.49 -0.92 -10.25
CA MET A 746 -30.34 -1.31 -9.09
C MET A 746 -31.77 -0.74 -9.15
N GLY A 747 -32.15 -0.11 -10.28
CA GLY A 747 -33.42 0.60 -10.45
C GLY A 747 -34.25 0.16 -11.66
N MET A 748 -34.07 -1.06 -12.16
CA MET A 748 -35.00 -1.67 -13.14
C MET A 748 -35.48 -3.03 -12.68
#